data_AF-A0A355WBY1-F1
#
_entry.id   AF-A0A355WBY1-F1
#
_cell.length_a   1.000
_cell.length_b   1.000
_cell.length_c   1.000
_cell.angle_alpha   90.00
_cell.angle_beta   90.00
_cell.angle_gamma   90.00
#
_symmetry.space_group_name_H-M   'P 1'
#
loop_
_entity.id
_entity.type
_entity.pdbx_description
1 polymer ?
#
loop_
_entity_poly.entity_id
_entity_poly.type
_entity_poly.pdbx_seq_one_letter_code
_entity_poly.pdbx_strand_id
1 'polypeptide(L)'
;LSEEKSVRDDLKLYLKDKIIKTGAKVESCDIFCAYKQGISWIMEGVIPKVHDIIKDTDEIVIEFKPFLKEGKDTWDDDDGAVPKISGEYVDDENKWFDLPVRWIQELYPVDDLMAKELNFERDKIKFEIMNKEEKSTYKIIFKDMRGNILYSSEYEAKYSERPYLNEYKGIGKVHPSTGWVKVCVNDKAVIDERIETDLELLWDIYQEKILKKCKDYILKKTDGKPLSSKQPFFKELRMDVSLSEPDFELPVRQDMISSLDALHEDLYFVGLDFFKTFGQRTVGESLQEPGLILPVINKENGKPGYIKAGLYAEKYDRPKVIIGEKKIDINEALSDISISKIVFNDKGIEEIYVSVETYGNIEILDRLESYIELAENGVISMVDEYFEAESIKFNVLSNGNKVKTLELNICSKPLENNKTLNVSDVDVPKDKVIGYEDYIKIMDKMKKVKGLDVWRASKSYQGRDIYAIDIYKGFKSKIVSRNKLINFKPAFMINNRHHANEVSSTNSSLYLALKIISDEKYKKYLDRVNLTIIPFENIDGGYIHNMLQKDNPKWKLHIARFNAVGKEFAGGYWKDTKYTEANAVPNVWRKWLPDMMVDNHGVPTHEWDQQFSGYVSPWFKGFWLPRALFYGYFWYVDSPEYPNHKRLNEVLQDYVADAINRDSEIEKWNSDWKDRFEKYAHQWLPKLFPADYYKNLIFYWIAYKPNPEAWHMSHRYPHITAVDWTTEVSDETAQGDYLRLCTKTHFISDIATIDMLYKAETVMEDKSFEDDLGITLKKIRKRPIKLK
;
A
#
# COMPACT_ATOMS: atom_id res chain seq x y z
N LEU A 1 9.00 30.61 1.45
CA LEU A 1 7.96 30.98 2.45
C LEU A 1 7.34 29.76 3.15
N SER A 2 7.15 28.64 2.46
CA SER A 2 6.80 27.35 3.07
C SER A 2 7.96 26.69 3.82
N GLU A 3 9.22 27.05 3.52
CA GLU A 3 10.46 26.55 4.13
C GLU A 3 10.43 26.35 5.65
N GLU A 4 11.30 25.48 6.17
CA GLU A 4 11.49 25.21 7.60
C GLU A 4 11.55 26.44 8.52
N LYS A 5 11.12 26.26 9.78
CA LYS A 5 11.03 27.37 10.75
C LYS A 5 12.34 28.12 10.91
N SER A 6 13.47 27.41 10.97
CA SER A 6 14.79 28.04 11.09
C SER A 6 15.12 28.98 9.93
N VAL A 7 14.75 28.60 8.70
CA VAL A 7 14.99 29.42 7.51
C VAL A 7 14.12 30.67 7.53
N ARG A 8 12.85 30.53 7.95
CA ARG A 8 11.93 31.67 8.12
C ARG A 8 12.39 32.60 9.24
N ASP A 9 12.91 32.07 10.34
CA ASP A 9 13.47 32.88 11.45
C ASP A 9 14.70 33.68 10.98
N ASP A 10 15.60 33.07 10.21
CA ASP A 10 16.76 33.75 9.61
C ASP A 10 16.31 34.86 8.65
N LEU A 11 15.30 34.60 7.82
CA LEU A 11 14.69 35.62 6.95
C LEU A 11 14.08 36.77 7.78
N LYS A 12 13.38 36.45 8.87
CA LYS A 12 12.80 37.45 9.79
C LYS A 12 13.89 38.34 10.40
N LEU A 13 15.02 37.76 10.82
CA LEU A 13 16.17 38.52 11.33
C LEU A 13 16.81 39.39 10.25
N TYR A 14 17.00 38.84 9.04
CA TYR A 14 17.54 39.56 7.90
C TYR A 14 16.67 40.78 7.54
N LEU A 15 15.36 40.60 7.45
CA LEU A 15 14.43 41.70 7.13
C LEU A 15 14.45 42.77 8.21
N LYS A 16 14.45 42.40 9.49
CA LYS A 16 14.55 43.36 10.60
C LYS A 16 15.84 44.18 10.53
N ASP A 17 16.98 43.53 10.33
CA ASP A 17 18.28 44.22 10.18
C ASP A 17 18.28 45.19 9.00
N LYS A 18 17.76 44.77 7.84
CA LYS A 18 17.66 45.62 6.64
C LYS A 18 16.76 46.83 6.86
N ILE A 19 15.63 46.68 7.55
CA ILE A 19 14.70 47.79 7.84
C ILE A 19 15.33 48.75 8.85
N ILE A 20 15.96 48.25 9.92
CA ILE A 20 16.61 49.12 10.92
C ILE A 20 17.73 49.95 10.28
N LYS A 21 18.49 49.39 9.32
CA LYS A 21 19.55 50.09 8.58
C LYS A 21 19.05 51.26 7.72
N THR A 22 17.77 51.33 7.38
CA THR A 22 17.20 52.49 6.68
C THR A 22 16.77 53.62 7.63
N GLY A 23 16.86 53.40 8.94
CA GLY A 23 16.38 54.32 9.98
C GLY A 23 14.90 54.11 10.35
N ALA A 24 14.22 53.13 9.76
CA ALA A 24 12.84 52.78 10.12
C ALA A 24 12.79 51.90 11.38
N LYS A 25 11.72 52.06 12.16
CA LYS A 25 11.42 51.20 13.32
C LYS A 25 10.51 50.05 12.87
N VAL A 26 10.88 48.82 13.21
CA VAL A 26 10.01 47.64 13.00
C VAL A 26 9.08 47.51 14.19
N GLU A 27 7.76 47.61 13.95
CA GLU A 27 6.74 47.35 14.96
C GLU A 27 6.47 45.86 15.12
N SER A 28 6.18 45.18 14.01
CA SER A 28 6.00 43.73 13.92
C SER A 28 6.62 43.20 12.64
N CYS A 29 6.97 41.92 12.64
CA CYS A 29 7.48 41.22 11.47
C CYS A 29 7.26 39.73 11.72
N ASP A 30 6.27 39.16 11.05
CA ASP A 30 5.87 37.77 11.22
C ASP A 30 5.97 37.05 9.87
N ILE A 31 6.47 35.82 9.91
CA ILE A 31 6.65 34.97 8.73
C ILE A 31 6.15 33.59 9.12
N PHE A 32 4.97 33.25 8.62
CA PHE A 32 4.34 31.95 8.82
C PHE A 32 4.62 31.04 7.63
N CYS A 33 4.61 29.74 7.88
CA CYS A 33 4.72 28.74 6.85
C CYS A 33 3.52 28.84 5.89
N ALA A 34 3.78 28.91 4.58
CA ALA A 34 2.72 28.88 3.58
C ALA A 34 2.01 27.50 3.51
N TYR A 35 2.67 26.43 3.96
CA TYR A 35 2.05 25.12 4.15
C TYR A 35 1.41 25.04 5.55
N LYS A 36 0.15 24.61 5.65
CA LYS A 36 -0.63 24.58 6.91
C LYS A 36 -0.57 25.91 7.69
N GLN A 37 -0.95 27.00 7.01
CA GLN A 37 -0.83 28.37 7.53
C GLN A 37 -1.51 28.56 8.90
N GLY A 38 -2.67 27.93 9.11
CA GLY A 38 -3.40 28.02 10.38
C GLY A 38 -2.59 27.48 11.56
N ILE A 39 -1.89 26.35 11.40
CA ILE A 39 -1.03 25.78 12.44
C ILE A 39 0.15 26.71 12.71
N SER A 40 0.85 27.16 11.66
CA SER A 40 2.00 28.06 11.82
C SER A 40 1.59 29.38 12.49
N TRP A 41 0.44 29.96 12.11
CA TRP A 41 -0.11 31.16 12.75
C TRP A 41 -0.43 30.93 14.23
N ILE A 42 -1.12 29.85 14.58
CA ILE A 42 -1.47 29.56 15.97
C ILE A 42 -0.19 29.34 16.79
N MET A 43 0.65 28.40 16.37
CA MET A 43 1.81 27.97 17.16
C MET A 43 2.92 29.02 17.23
N GLU A 44 3.15 29.79 16.15
CA GLU A 44 4.26 30.76 16.08
C GLU A 44 3.81 32.21 16.34
N GLY A 45 2.52 32.52 16.17
CA GLY A 45 1.99 33.88 16.28
C GLY A 45 1.07 34.12 17.48
N VAL A 46 0.24 33.14 17.83
CA VAL A 46 -0.76 33.25 18.92
C VAL A 46 -0.21 32.73 20.24
N ILE A 47 0.29 31.49 20.27
CA ILE A 47 0.77 30.82 21.48
C ILE A 47 1.77 31.68 22.28
N PRO A 48 2.79 32.33 21.66
CA PRO A 48 3.72 33.16 22.41
C PRO A 48 3.10 34.35 23.15
N LYS A 49 1.89 34.77 22.78
CA LYS A 49 1.19 35.94 23.35
C LYS A 49 0.21 35.59 24.48
N VAL A 50 -0.12 34.31 24.64
CA VAL A 50 -1.20 33.87 25.54
C VAL A 50 -0.72 33.06 26.75
N HIS A 51 0.59 32.83 26.89
CA HIS A 51 1.14 32.11 28.04
C HIS A 51 0.75 32.72 29.39
N ASP A 52 0.66 34.04 29.50
CA ASP A 52 0.34 34.70 30.78
C ASP A 52 -1.13 34.57 31.18
N ILE A 53 -2.02 34.38 30.20
CA ILE A 53 -3.48 34.30 30.41
C ILE A 53 -4.00 32.86 30.48
N ILE A 54 -3.17 31.86 30.17
CA ILE A 54 -3.62 30.46 30.07
C ILE A 54 -4.18 29.94 31.40
N LYS A 55 -3.61 30.37 32.53
CA LYS A 55 -4.06 30.01 33.89
C LYS A 55 -5.48 30.50 34.20
N ASP A 56 -5.92 31.55 33.51
CA ASP A 56 -7.24 32.16 33.68
C ASP A 56 -8.21 31.70 32.58
N THR A 57 -7.71 30.95 31.58
CA THR A 57 -8.48 30.40 30.46
C THR A 57 -9.17 29.12 30.91
N ASP A 58 -10.48 29.03 30.67
CA ASP A 58 -11.27 27.81 30.84
C ASP A 58 -11.54 27.13 29.49
N GLU A 59 -11.75 27.87 28.40
CA GLU A 59 -12.07 27.30 27.09
C GLU A 59 -11.30 28.03 25.98
N ILE A 60 -10.86 27.27 24.97
CA ILE A 60 -10.32 27.82 23.73
C ILE A 60 -11.26 27.42 22.59
N VAL A 61 -11.74 28.40 21.83
CA VAL A 61 -12.56 28.15 20.63
C VAL A 61 -11.78 28.58 19.40
N ILE A 62 -11.67 27.69 18.42
CA ILE A 62 -11.12 27.95 17.11
C ILE A 62 -12.27 27.89 16.10
N GLU A 63 -12.68 29.06 15.61
CA GLU A 63 -13.64 29.17 14.54
C GLU A 63 -12.94 29.11 13.19
N PHE A 64 -13.52 28.37 12.24
CA PHE A 64 -13.03 28.31 10.86
C PHE A 64 -14.14 28.66 9.88
N LYS A 65 -13.78 29.36 8.81
CA LYS A 65 -14.68 29.65 7.70
C LYS A 65 -14.80 28.40 6.83
N PRO A 66 -15.99 27.99 6.38
CA PRO A 66 -16.15 26.90 5.41
C PRO A 66 -15.45 27.17 4.07
N PHE A 67 -14.84 26.16 3.44
CA PHE A 67 -14.27 26.31 2.09
C PHE A 67 -15.33 26.03 1.00
N LEU A 68 -16.19 27.01 0.75
CA LEU A 68 -17.27 26.91 -0.22
C LEU A 68 -17.06 27.85 -1.40
N LYS A 69 -17.58 27.44 -2.54
CA LYS A 69 -17.69 28.31 -3.72
C LYS A 69 -18.59 29.51 -3.41
N GLU A 70 -18.24 30.66 -3.98
CA GLU A 70 -19.07 31.87 -3.88
C GLU A 70 -20.52 31.58 -4.33
N GLY A 71 -21.48 31.99 -3.50
CA GLY A 71 -22.91 31.74 -3.73
C GLY A 71 -23.42 30.35 -3.31
N LYS A 72 -22.56 29.46 -2.77
CA LYS A 72 -22.98 28.17 -2.22
C LYS A 72 -23.04 28.22 -0.69
N ASP A 73 -24.24 27.98 -0.13
CA ASP A 73 -24.49 28.06 1.31
C ASP A 73 -24.63 26.71 2.02
N THR A 74 -24.75 25.61 1.25
CA THR A 74 -24.88 24.22 1.73
C THR A 74 -23.70 23.38 1.24
N TRP A 75 -23.37 22.31 1.96
CA TRP A 75 -22.14 21.55 1.79
C TRP A 75 -22.54 20.10 1.51
N ASP A 76 -21.95 19.48 0.49
CA ASP A 76 -22.29 18.10 0.11
C ASP A 76 -21.48 17.10 0.94
N ASP A 77 -22.06 15.94 1.20
CA ASP A 77 -21.47 14.85 1.97
C ASP A 77 -21.68 13.54 1.19
N ASP A 78 -20.67 13.18 0.41
CA ASP A 78 -20.62 11.98 -0.42
C ASP A 78 -20.17 10.76 0.41
N ASP A 79 -20.57 9.55 0.04
CA ASP A 79 -20.04 8.33 0.66
C ASP A 79 -18.53 8.17 0.40
N GLY A 80 -17.76 7.94 1.48
CA GLY A 80 -16.31 7.71 1.47
C GLY A 80 -15.86 6.41 2.14
N ALA A 81 -16.75 5.44 2.37
CA ALA A 81 -16.40 4.16 2.98
C ALA A 81 -15.43 3.33 2.12
N VAL A 82 -15.51 3.47 0.79
CA VAL A 82 -14.68 2.76 -0.19
C VAL A 82 -14.02 3.72 -1.19
N PRO A 83 -12.80 3.42 -1.68
CA PRO A 83 -12.12 4.24 -2.70
C PRO A 83 -12.89 4.32 -4.03
N LYS A 84 -12.74 5.45 -4.75
CA LYS A 84 -13.33 5.71 -6.08
C LYS A 84 -12.23 5.80 -7.15
N ILE A 85 -11.71 4.65 -7.58
CA ILE A 85 -10.46 4.54 -8.39
C ILE A 85 -10.71 4.66 -9.91
N SER A 86 -11.97 4.70 -10.38
CA SER A 86 -12.30 4.66 -11.81
C SER A 86 -11.71 5.82 -12.61
N GLY A 87 -11.54 7.01 -12.00
CA GLY A 87 -10.94 8.19 -12.66
C GLY A 87 -11.75 8.69 -13.86
N GLU A 88 -13.02 8.31 -13.99
CA GLU A 88 -13.92 8.85 -15.01
C GLU A 88 -14.49 10.18 -14.53
N TYR A 89 -14.05 11.27 -15.15
CA TYR A 89 -14.54 12.62 -14.84
C TYR A 89 -15.53 13.08 -15.91
N VAL A 90 -16.73 13.41 -15.43
CA VAL A 90 -17.65 14.27 -16.18
C VAL A 90 -17.07 15.68 -16.18
N ASP A 91 -16.98 16.30 -17.35
CA ASP A 91 -16.42 17.65 -17.47
C ASP A 91 -17.31 18.67 -16.77
N ASP A 92 -16.71 19.36 -15.80
CA ASP A 92 -17.22 20.54 -15.14
C ASP A 92 -16.02 21.40 -14.68
N GLU A 93 -15.61 22.37 -15.51
CA GLU A 93 -14.51 23.31 -15.21
C GLU A 93 -14.74 24.12 -13.92
N ASN A 94 -15.98 24.16 -13.44
CA ASN A 94 -16.41 24.92 -12.27
C ASN A 94 -16.48 24.09 -10.99
N LYS A 95 -16.24 22.78 -11.09
CA LYS A 95 -16.16 21.84 -9.96
C LYS A 95 -14.90 22.10 -9.16
N TRP A 96 -15.05 22.15 -7.84
CA TRP A 96 -13.94 22.19 -6.89
C TRP A 96 -13.68 20.78 -6.36
N PHE A 97 -12.42 20.37 -6.29
CA PHE A 97 -12.04 19.10 -5.66
C PHE A 97 -11.96 19.20 -4.14
N ASP A 98 -11.63 20.39 -3.65
CA ASP A 98 -11.50 20.71 -2.23
C ASP A 98 -12.77 20.37 -1.44
N LEU A 99 -12.56 19.83 -0.25
CA LEU A 99 -13.66 19.57 0.68
C LEU A 99 -14.08 20.86 1.38
N PRO A 100 -15.38 21.03 1.67
CA PRO A 100 -15.88 22.16 2.44
C PRO A 100 -15.24 22.34 3.83
N VAL A 101 -14.73 21.24 4.41
CA VAL A 101 -14.09 21.19 5.73
C VAL A 101 -12.57 21.40 5.68
N ARG A 102 -11.99 21.68 4.50
CA ARG A 102 -10.55 21.76 4.27
C ARG A 102 -9.79 22.56 5.33
N TRP A 103 -10.34 23.68 5.79
CA TRP A 103 -9.65 24.51 6.77
C TRP A 103 -9.52 23.86 8.15
N ILE A 104 -10.44 22.98 8.56
CA ILE A 104 -10.24 22.10 9.72
C ILE A 104 -9.17 21.05 9.42
N GLN A 105 -9.18 20.49 8.20
CA GLN A 105 -8.23 19.47 7.81
C GLN A 105 -6.78 19.99 7.87
N GLU A 106 -6.56 21.20 7.36
CA GLU A 106 -5.27 21.90 7.44
C GLU A 106 -4.85 22.22 8.88
N LEU A 107 -5.80 22.32 9.82
CA LEU A 107 -5.55 22.50 11.25
C LEU A 107 -5.25 21.20 12.00
N TYR A 108 -5.33 20.01 11.39
CA TYR A 108 -4.94 18.79 12.08
C TYR A 108 -3.41 18.73 12.31
N PRO A 109 -2.90 18.37 13.51
CA PRO A 109 -3.56 18.15 14.82
C PRO A 109 -3.30 19.31 15.83
N VAL A 110 -3.68 20.54 15.49
CA VAL A 110 -3.32 21.76 16.23
C VAL A 110 -3.74 21.73 17.71
N ASP A 111 -4.87 21.12 18.05
CA ASP A 111 -5.33 21.08 19.44
C ASP A 111 -4.44 20.19 20.32
N ASP A 112 -3.91 19.09 19.80
CA ASP A 112 -2.90 18.26 20.48
C ASP A 112 -1.60 19.05 20.70
N LEU A 113 -1.17 19.83 19.69
CA LEU A 113 0.03 20.68 19.79
C LEU A 113 -0.15 21.79 20.82
N MET A 114 -1.30 22.47 20.80
CA MET A 114 -1.65 23.51 21.74
C MET A 114 -1.78 22.97 23.17
N ALA A 115 -2.51 21.87 23.35
CA ALA A 115 -2.69 21.24 24.66
C ALA A 115 -1.34 20.90 25.30
N LYS A 116 -0.40 20.40 24.49
CA LYS A 116 0.96 20.11 24.94
C LYS A 116 1.75 21.36 25.30
N GLU A 117 1.80 22.35 24.41
CA GLU A 117 2.61 23.57 24.58
C GLU A 117 2.09 24.47 25.71
N LEU A 118 0.78 24.54 25.89
CA LEU A 118 0.13 25.35 26.91
C LEU A 118 -0.11 24.58 28.22
N ASN A 119 0.19 23.27 28.28
CA ASN A 119 -0.22 22.37 29.35
C ASN A 119 -1.72 22.52 29.69
N PHE A 120 -2.54 22.41 28.65
CA PHE A 120 -3.99 22.65 28.69
C PHE A 120 -4.77 21.37 28.38
N GLU A 121 -6.01 21.29 28.85
CA GLU A 121 -6.87 20.14 28.59
C GLU A 121 -7.37 20.16 27.14
N ARG A 122 -7.05 19.12 26.37
CA ARG A 122 -7.40 18.98 24.94
C ARG A 122 -8.90 19.12 24.66
N ASP A 123 -9.74 18.58 25.55
CA ASP A 123 -11.20 18.58 25.40
C ASP A 123 -11.82 19.98 25.56
N LYS A 124 -11.06 20.92 26.13
CA LYS A 124 -11.45 22.33 26.27
C LYS A 124 -11.05 23.19 25.06
N ILE A 125 -10.44 22.59 24.04
CA ILE A 125 -10.16 23.23 22.74
C ILE A 125 -11.25 22.78 21.76
N LYS A 126 -12.10 23.69 21.31
CA LYS A 126 -13.27 23.38 20.47
C LYS A 126 -13.17 24.00 19.10
N PHE A 127 -13.75 23.34 18.10
CA PHE A 127 -13.88 23.85 16.74
C PHE A 127 -15.32 24.27 16.46
N GLU A 128 -15.51 25.46 15.90
CA GLU A 128 -16.83 26.01 15.56
C GLU A 128 -16.84 26.58 14.14
N ILE A 129 -18.01 26.62 13.50
CA ILE A 129 -18.16 27.27 12.19
C ILE A 129 -18.21 28.78 12.41
N MET A 130 -17.34 29.51 11.74
CA MET A 130 -17.31 30.97 11.79
C MET A 130 -18.56 31.59 11.16
N ASN A 131 -18.99 32.73 11.69
CA ASN A 131 -20.07 33.52 11.10
C ASN A 131 -19.74 33.92 9.65
N LYS A 132 -20.71 33.81 8.73
CA LYS A 132 -20.55 34.09 7.29
C LYS A 132 -20.10 35.52 6.98
N GLU A 133 -20.43 36.48 7.85
CA GLU A 133 -20.06 37.89 7.67
C GLU A 133 -18.55 38.14 7.92
N GLU A 134 -17.87 37.22 8.61
CA GLU A 134 -16.44 37.34 8.90
C GLU A 134 -15.61 37.15 7.63
N LYS A 135 -14.58 37.99 7.51
CA LYS A 135 -13.65 37.97 6.37
C LYS A 135 -12.50 36.98 6.55
N SER A 136 -12.10 36.71 7.79
CA SER A 136 -11.00 35.81 8.14
C SER A 136 -11.30 34.36 7.76
N THR A 137 -10.24 33.56 7.62
CA THR A 137 -10.34 32.10 7.50
C THR A 137 -10.44 31.46 8.88
N TYR A 138 -9.67 31.95 9.84
CA TYR A 138 -9.60 31.42 11.21
C TYR A 138 -9.75 32.54 12.22
N LYS A 139 -10.38 32.21 13.35
CA LYS A 139 -10.46 33.05 14.55
C LYS A 139 -10.26 32.18 15.77
N ILE A 140 -9.38 32.59 16.67
CA ILE A 140 -9.11 31.89 17.92
C ILE A 140 -9.48 32.78 19.09
N ILE A 141 -10.17 32.21 20.08
CA ILE A 141 -10.76 32.91 21.20
C ILE A 141 -10.43 32.15 22.49
N PHE A 142 -9.81 32.84 23.45
CA PHE A 142 -9.52 32.32 24.80
C PHE A 142 -10.56 32.91 25.75
N LYS A 143 -11.31 32.05 26.45
CA LYS A 143 -12.41 32.44 27.34
C LYS A 143 -12.12 32.04 28.78
N ASP A 144 -12.54 32.87 29.74
CA ASP A 144 -12.54 32.51 31.17
C ASP A 144 -13.74 31.61 31.54
N MET A 145 -13.81 31.16 32.81
CA MET A 145 -14.93 30.32 33.32
C MET A 145 -16.31 31.00 33.24
N ARG A 146 -16.39 32.32 33.05
CA ARG A 146 -17.64 33.07 32.90
C ARG A 146 -18.00 33.32 31.43
N GLY A 147 -17.15 32.86 30.50
CA GLY A 147 -17.30 33.08 29.06
C GLY A 147 -16.80 34.44 28.57
N ASN A 148 -16.07 35.21 29.39
CA ASN A 148 -15.47 36.47 28.94
C ASN A 148 -14.26 36.18 28.06
N ILE A 149 -14.11 36.94 26.97
CA ILE A 149 -12.97 36.83 26.06
C ILE A 149 -11.74 37.47 26.73
N LEU A 150 -10.72 36.66 26.98
CA LEU A 150 -9.41 37.09 27.49
C LEU A 150 -8.47 37.52 26.36
N TYR A 151 -8.54 36.82 25.22
CA TYR A 151 -7.77 37.13 24.03
C TYR A 151 -8.49 36.60 22.79
N SER A 152 -8.38 37.33 21.69
CA SER A 152 -8.84 36.88 20.38
C SER A 152 -7.86 37.28 19.29
N SER A 153 -7.72 36.44 18.27
CA SER A 153 -6.91 36.74 17.08
C SER A 153 -7.54 36.12 15.85
N GLU A 154 -7.32 36.74 14.69
CA GLU A 154 -7.88 36.32 13.40
C GLU A 154 -6.76 36.15 12.37
N TYR A 155 -6.98 35.26 11.41
CA TYR A 155 -6.04 34.99 10.31
C TYR A 155 -6.77 34.68 9.01
N GLU A 156 -6.24 35.20 7.91
CA GLU A 156 -6.76 34.97 6.56
C GLU A 156 -5.76 34.11 5.79
N ALA A 157 -6.10 32.83 5.59
CA ALA A 157 -5.28 31.90 4.84
C ALA A 157 -5.34 32.22 3.34
N LYS A 158 -4.18 32.15 2.68
CA LYS A 158 -4.04 32.49 1.27
C LYS A 158 -3.88 31.23 0.42
N TYR A 159 -4.57 31.18 -0.70
CA TYR A 159 -4.51 30.08 -1.68
C TYR A 159 -4.46 30.64 -3.10
N SER A 160 -3.98 29.83 -4.04
CA SER A 160 -4.12 30.11 -5.48
C SER A 160 -5.24 29.24 -6.06
N GLU A 161 -5.98 29.71 -7.06
CA GLU A 161 -6.96 28.90 -7.81
C GLU A 161 -6.32 28.43 -9.12
N ARG A 162 -6.42 27.13 -9.42
CA ARG A 162 -5.87 26.57 -10.65
C ARG A 162 -6.62 25.33 -11.14
N PRO A 163 -6.51 24.96 -12.42
CA PRO A 163 -7.01 23.67 -12.91
C PRO A 163 -6.32 22.52 -12.18
N TYR A 164 -7.05 21.43 -11.94
CA TYR A 164 -6.48 20.20 -11.39
C TYR A 164 -5.47 19.56 -12.38
N LEU A 165 -5.83 19.48 -13.67
CA LEU A 165 -4.92 19.13 -14.76
C LEU A 165 -4.86 20.28 -15.78
N ASN A 166 -3.68 20.82 -16.06
CA ASN A 166 -3.53 21.98 -16.96
C ASN A 166 -4.01 21.69 -18.40
N GLU A 167 -3.75 20.47 -18.88
CA GLU A 167 -4.15 20.00 -20.22
C GLU A 167 -5.66 19.72 -20.32
N TYR A 168 -6.30 19.37 -19.20
CA TYR A 168 -7.68 18.89 -19.12
C TYR A 168 -8.49 19.72 -18.12
N LYS A 169 -8.60 21.02 -18.39
CA LYS A 169 -9.27 22.00 -17.51
C LYS A 169 -10.72 21.62 -17.17
N GLY A 170 -11.38 20.90 -18.07
CA GLY A 170 -12.72 20.32 -17.90
C GLY A 170 -12.90 19.50 -16.62
N ILE A 171 -11.84 18.92 -16.05
CA ILE A 171 -11.96 18.06 -14.87
C ILE A 171 -12.35 18.84 -13.60
N GLY A 172 -11.96 20.12 -13.52
CA GLY A 172 -12.23 20.99 -12.38
C GLY A 172 -11.00 21.69 -11.83
N LYS A 173 -11.15 22.27 -10.64
CA LYS A 173 -10.19 23.18 -10.00
C LYS A 173 -9.76 22.69 -8.61
N VAL A 174 -8.58 23.13 -8.23
CA VAL A 174 -7.94 22.93 -6.91
C VAL A 174 -7.39 24.25 -6.40
N HIS A 175 -7.18 24.33 -5.08
CA HIS A 175 -6.82 25.59 -4.45
C HIS A 175 -5.59 25.51 -3.52
N PRO A 176 -4.41 25.04 -3.97
CA PRO A 176 -3.27 24.84 -3.07
C PRO A 176 -2.91 26.12 -2.29
N SER A 177 -2.35 25.95 -1.10
CA SER A 177 -1.84 27.08 -0.32
C SER A 177 -0.77 27.84 -1.10
N THR A 178 -0.69 29.16 -0.92
CA THR A 178 0.29 30.01 -1.63
C THR A 178 0.98 30.99 -0.68
N GLY A 179 2.09 31.56 -1.13
CA GLY A 179 2.82 32.58 -0.39
C GLY A 179 2.17 33.96 -0.54
N TRP A 180 2.33 34.80 0.48
CA TRP A 180 1.83 36.16 0.47
C TRP A 180 2.74 37.08 1.28
N VAL A 181 2.90 38.32 0.80
CA VAL A 181 3.63 39.36 1.52
C VAL A 181 2.75 40.57 1.71
N LYS A 182 2.72 41.07 2.95
CA LYS A 182 2.08 42.32 3.30
C LYS A 182 3.05 43.20 4.07
N VAL A 183 3.26 44.42 3.58
CA VAL A 183 4.11 45.43 4.21
C VAL A 183 3.26 46.66 4.47
N CYS A 184 3.22 47.09 5.73
CA CYS A 184 2.55 48.31 6.14
C CYS A 184 3.58 49.33 6.64
N VAL A 185 3.45 50.58 6.19
CA VAL A 185 4.25 51.72 6.67
C VAL A 185 3.30 52.77 7.20
N ASN A 186 3.40 53.10 8.50
CA ASN A 186 2.49 54.02 9.19
C ASN A 186 1.02 53.66 8.92
N ASP A 187 0.66 52.40 9.21
CA ASP A 187 -0.68 51.80 9.05
C ASP A 187 -1.23 51.75 7.60
N LYS A 188 -0.43 52.13 6.60
CA LYS A 188 -0.82 52.02 5.18
C LYS A 188 -0.13 50.82 4.54
N ALA A 189 -0.92 49.91 3.98
CA ALA A 189 -0.39 48.83 3.16
C ALA A 189 0.29 49.42 1.91
N VAL A 190 1.59 49.14 1.78
CA VAL A 190 2.41 49.55 0.61
C VAL A 190 2.72 48.37 -0.30
N ILE A 191 2.71 47.15 0.25
CA ILE A 191 2.80 45.89 -0.49
C ILE A 191 1.73 44.98 0.11
N ASP A 192 0.94 44.33 -0.75
CA ASP A 192 -0.07 43.33 -0.38
C ASP A 192 -0.27 42.42 -1.59
N GLU A 193 0.66 41.50 -1.81
CA GLU A 193 0.76 40.72 -3.05
C GLU A 193 1.12 39.25 -2.83
N ARG A 194 0.74 38.42 -3.80
CA ARG A 194 1.05 36.99 -3.86
C ARG A 194 2.53 36.76 -4.16
N ILE A 195 3.10 35.75 -3.51
CA ILE A 195 4.40 35.18 -3.85
C ILE A 195 4.21 33.70 -4.14
N GLU A 196 4.58 33.27 -5.34
CA GLU A 196 4.50 31.86 -5.73
C GLU A 196 5.47 31.03 -4.88
N THR A 197 4.99 29.91 -4.37
CA THR A 197 5.81 28.96 -3.62
C THR A 197 6.67 28.11 -4.56
N ASP A 198 7.76 27.54 -4.04
CA ASP A 198 8.60 26.62 -4.80
C ASP A 198 7.82 25.37 -5.24
N LEU A 199 6.86 24.92 -4.43
CA LEU A 199 5.93 23.85 -4.77
C LEU A 199 5.07 24.20 -5.99
N GLU A 200 4.50 25.40 -6.04
CA GLU A 200 3.69 25.86 -7.19
C GLU A 200 4.53 25.94 -8.47
N LEU A 201 5.74 26.49 -8.38
CA LEU A 201 6.66 26.58 -9.52
C LEU A 201 7.09 25.19 -10.03
N LEU A 202 7.36 24.24 -9.12
CA LEU A 202 7.67 22.86 -9.49
C LEU A 202 6.46 22.18 -10.13
N TRP A 203 5.25 22.40 -9.59
CA TRP A 203 4.01 21.86 -10.11
C TRP A 203 3.75 22.31 -11.56
N ASP A 204 4.02 23.58 -11.86
CA ASP A 204 3.93 24.12 -13.22
C ASP A 204 4.88 23.40 -14.18
N ILE A 205 6.13 23.17 -13.75
CA ILE A 205 7.11 22.40 -14.52
C ILE A 205 6.62 20.96 -14.76
N TYR A 206 6.03 20.34 -13.73
CA TYR A 206 5.52 18.98 -13.83
C TYR A 206 4.39 18.87 -14.87
N GLN A 207 3.37 19.71 -14.75
CA GLN A 207 2.20 19.71 -15.64
C GLN A 207 2.55 20.16 -17.07
N GLU A 208 3.21 21.30 -17.23
CA GLU A 208 3.37 21.96 -18.53
C GLU A 208 4.54 21.40 -19.35
N LYS A 209 5.55 20.84 -18.69
CA LYS A 209 6.77 20.35 -19.37
C LYS A 209 6.92 18.84 -19.26
N ILE A 210 6.87 18.27 -18.06
CA ILE A 210 7.19 16.84 -17.85
C ILE A 210 6.07 15.96 -18.41
N LEU A 211 4.83 16.12 -17.94
CA LEU A 211 3.68 15.32 -18.39
C LEU A 211 3.40 15.51 -19.88
N LYS A 212 3.51 16.75 -20.39
CA LYS A 212 3.40 17.04 -21.82
C LYS A 212 4.43 16.28 -22.66
N LYS A 213 5.71 16.27 -22.27
CA LYS A 213 6.75 15.49 -22.97
C LYS A 213 6.49 13.98 -22.91
N CYS A 214 5.94 13.48 -21.80
CA CYS A 214 5.55 12.08 -21.69
C CYS A 214 4.42 11.74 -22.67
N LYS A 215 3.37 12.57 -22.73
CA LYS A 215 2.29 12.46 -23.72
C LYS A 215 2.82 12.44 -25.15
N ASP A 216 3.69 13.40 -25.51
CA ASP A 216 4.28 13.48 -26.85
C ASP A 216 5.10 12.23 -27.20
N TYR A 217 5.89 11.72 -26.24
CA TYR A 217 6.62 10.46 -26.38
C TYR A 217 5.68 9.28 -26.64
N ILE A 218 4.60 9.16 -25.86
CA ILE A 218 3.62 8.08 -25.99
C ILE A 218 2.92 8.13 -27.34
N LEU A 219 2.46 9.32 -27.76
CA LEU A 219 1.84 9.51 -29.07
C LEU A 219 2.80 9.11 -30.19
N LYS A 220 4.07 9.51 -30.12
CA LYS A 220 5.09 9.13 -31.10
C LYS A 220 5.34 7.61 -31.10
N LYS A 221 5.46 6.99 -29.92
CA LYS A 221 5.73 5.54 -29.78
C LYS A 221 4.57 4.67 -30.26
N THR A 222 3.35 5.21 -30.25
CA THR A 222 2.12 4.46 -30.52
C THR A 222 1.44 4.86 -31.83
N ASP A 223 2.11 5.61 -32.69
CA ASP A 223 1.59 6.16 -33.95
C ASP A 223 0.25 6.91 -33.76
N GLY A 224 0.18 7.71 -32.69
CA GLY A 224 -0.99 8.47 -32.29
C GLY A 224 -2.13 7.65 -31.68
N LYS A 225 -1.93 6.34 -31.45
CA LYS A 225 -2.96 5.42 -30.93
C LYS A 225 -2.49 4.69 -29.66
N PRO A 226 -2.52 5.34 -28.49
CA PRO A 226 -2.10 4.76 -27.22
C PRO A 226 -3.18 3.84 -26.63
N LEU A 227 -3.31 2.62 -27.18
CA LEU A 227 -4.28 1.62 -26.71
C LEU A 227 -3.79 0.92 -25.44
N SER A 228 -4.71 0.37 -24.66
CA SER A 228 -4.40 -0.37 -23.42
C SER A 228 -3.49 -1.56 -23.67
N SER A 229 -3.62 -2.22 -24.82
CA SER A 229 -2.79 -3.35 -25.25
C SER A 229 -1.33 -2.98 -25.53
N LYS A 230 -1.00 -1.69 -25.68
CA LYS A 230 0.37 -1.20 -25.92
C LYS A 230 1.09 -0.77 -24.65
N GLN A 231 0.44 -0.84 -23.49
CA GLN A 231 1.06 -0.53 -22.21
C GLN A 231 1.98 -1.66 -21.73
N PRO A 232 2.97 -1.39 -20.86
CA PRO A 232 3.37 -0.06 -20.41
C PRO A 232 4.11 0.72 -21.50
N PHE A 233 3.95 2.04 -21.50
CA PHE A 233 4.55 2.89 -22.54
C PHE A 233 6.01 3.20 -22.26
N PHE A 234 6.39 3.30 -21.00
CA PHE A 234 7.76 3.51 -20.55
C PHE A 234 8.04 2.59 -19.36
N LYS A 235 9.34 2.39 -19.06
CA LYS A 235 9.76 1.63 -17.88
C LYS A 235 9.62 2.50 -16.63
N GLU A 236 10.16 3.72 -16.70
CA GLU A 236 10.26 4.61 -15.55
C GLU A 236 10.26 6.08 -16.00
N LEU A 237 9.48 6.92 -15.33
CA LEU A 237 9.57 8.37 -15.30
C LEU A 237 10.18 8.75 -13.95
N ARG A 238 11.49 8.97 -13.90
CA ARG A 238 12.21 9.36 -12.67
C ARG A 238 12.25 10.87 -12.54
N MET A 239 11.95 11.39 -11.37
CA MET A 239 12.01 12.80 -11.03
C MET A 239 12.85 12.98 -9.77
N ASP A 240 14.12 13.38 -9.93
CA ASP A 240 14.99 13.73 -8.80
C ASP A 240 14.72 15.20 -8.42
N VAL A 241 14.25 15.43 -7.20
CA VAL A 241 13.79 16.72 -6.69
C VAL A 241 14.56 17.09 -5.42
N SER A 242 14.98 18.34 -5.30
CA SER A 242 15.49 18.93 -4.05
C SER A 242 14.75 20.22 -3.74
N LEU A 243 14.24 20.37 -2.52
CA LEU A 243 13.43 21.51 -2.10
C LEU A 243 13.69 21.93 -0.65
N SER A 244 13.56 23.23 -0.36
CA SER A 244 13.60 23.79 1.00
C SER A 244 12.18 23.88 1.55
N GLU A 245 11.70 22.80 2.16
CA GLU A 245 10.30 22.64 2.54
C GLU A 245 10.19 21.94 3.90
N PRO A 246 9.07 22.13 4.64
CA PRO A 246 8.88 21.53 5.94
C PRO A 246 8.74 20.01 5.78
N ASP A 247 9.44 19.28 6.62
CA ASP A 247 9.39 17.82 6.71
C ASP A 247 9.93 17.41 8.09
N PHE A 248 9.04 17.27 9.06
CA PHE A 248 9.37 16.95 10.44
C PHE A 248 8.23 16.24 11.18
N GLU A 249 8.61 15.37 12.11
CA GLU A 249 7.68 14.66 12.98
C GLU A 249 7.10 15.59 14.05
N LEU A 250 5.83 15.36 14.39
CA LEU A 250 5.17 16.02 15.50
C LEU A 250 5.33 15.19 16.78
N PRO A 251 5.29 15.82 17.96
CA PRO A 251 5.56 15.14 19.21
C PRO A 251 4.29 14.47 19.78
N VAL A 252 3.40 14.02 18.89
CA VAL A 252 2.08 13.41 19.14
C VAL A 252 1.83 12.29 18.12
N ARG A 253 1.36 11.13 18.59
CA ARG A 253 1.13 9.90 17.80
C ARG A 253 2.28 9.56 16.83
N GLN A 254 1.99 9.46 15.54
CA GLN A 254 2.93 9.31 14.41
C GLN A 254 2.75 10.46 13.43
N ASP A 255 2.12 11.55 13.86
CA ASP A 255 1.79 12.68 12.99
C ASP A 255 3.05 13.42 12.56
N MET A 256 2.99 14.04 11.38
CA MET A 256 4.09 14.83 10.84
C MET A 256 3.56 16.01 10.02
N ILE A 257 4.39 17.03 9.86
CA ILE A 257 4.17 18.13 8.92
C ILE A 257 5.19 17.97 7.81
N SER A 258 4.72 17.59 6.62
CA SER A 258 5.58 17.41 5.45
C SER A 258 4.88 17.79 4.15
N SER A 259 5.25 18.95 3.60
CA SER A 259 4.81 19.31 2.24
C SER A 259 5.53 18.47 1.19
N LEU A 260 6.67 17.87 1.54
CA LEU A 260 7.44 16.99 0.67
C LEU A 260 6.77 15.62 0.49
N ASP A 261 6.25 15.03 1.57
CA ASP A 261 5.44 13.80 1.48
C ASP A 261 4.15 14.08 0.70
N ALA A 262 3.45 15.19 0.98
CA ALA A 262 2.27 15.61 0.22
C ALA A 262 2.57 15.80 -1.28
N LEU A 263 3.70 16.44 -1.63
CA LEU A 263 4.14 16.61 -3.01
C LEU A 263 4.48 15.26 -3.67
N HIS A 264 5.11 14.34 -2.95
CA HIS A 264 5.41 13.00 -3.44
C HIS A 264 4.14 12.28 -3.87
N GLU A 265 3.10 12.35 -3.03
CA GLU A 265 1.77 11.80 -3.30
C GLU A 265 1.08 12.48 -4.49
N ASP A 266 1.10 13.82 -4.55
CA ASP A 266 0.59 14.61 -5.68
C ASP A 266 1.26 14.23 -7.01
N LEU A 267 2.59 14.17 -7.07
CA LEU A 267 3.31 13.80 -8.29
C LEU A 267 2.90 12.41 -8.78
N TYR A 268 2.75 11.44 -7.87
CA TYR A 268 2.38 10.08 -8.24
C TYR A 268 0.93 9.97 -8.71
N PHE A 269 -0.05 10.31 -7.87
CA PHE A 269 -1.47 10.07 -8.18
C PHE A 269 -1.98 10.96 -9.30
N VAL A 270 -1.61 12.25 -9.33
CA VAL A 270 -2.01 13.14 -10.42
C VAL A 270 -1.35 12.72 -11.73
N GLY A 271 -0.12 12.17 -11.67
CA GLY A 271 0.52 11.55 -12.83
C GLY A 271 -0.29 10.39 -13.40
N LEU A 272 -0.75 9.46 -12.55
CA LEU A 272 -1.61 8.35 -12.97
C LEU A 272 -2.95 8.87 -13.55
N ASP A 273 -3.54 9.87 -12.91
CA ASP A 273 -4.81 10.44 -13.34
C ASP A 273 -4.71 11.19 -14.68
N PHE A 274 -3.56 11.84 -14.92
CA PHE A 274 -3.23 12.43 -16.22
C PHE A 274 -3.21 11.37 -17.31
N PHE A 275 -2.56 10.22 -17.11
CA PHE A 275 -2.51 9.17 -18.13
C PHE A 275 -3.86 8.49 -18.34
N LYS A 276 -4.65 8.25 -17.28
CA LYS A 276 -6.03 7.75 -17.41
C LYS A 276 -6.88 8.69 -18.26
N THR A 277 -6.87 9.99 -17.93
CA THR A 277 -7.58 11.03 -18.68
C THR A 277 -7.07 11.10 -20.12
N PHE A 278 -5.76 11.10 -20.33
CA PHE A 278 -5.17 11.12 -21.66
C PHE A 278 -5.67 9.98 -22.54
N GLY A 279 -5.74 8.77 -22.00
CA GLY A 279 -6.34 7.61 -22.66
C GLY A 279 -7.80 7.81 -23.02
N GLN A 280 -8.62 8.18 -22.04
CA GLN A 280 -10.06 8.39 -22.20
C GLN A 280 -10.35 9.43 -23.28
N ARG A 281 -9.62 10.55 -23.28
CA ARG A 281 -9.81 11.66 -24.24
C ARG A 281 -9.26 11.39 -25.64
N THR A 282 -8.26 10.50 -25.77
CA THR A 282 -7.60 10.23 -27.05
C THR A 282 -8.17 9.01 -27.77
N VAL A 283 -8.45 7.94 -27.03
CA VAL A 283 -8.86 6.64 -27.60
C VAL A 283 -10.08 6.02 -26.90
N GLY A 284 -10.66 6.68 -25.89
CA GLY A 284 -11.81 6.14 -25.15
C GLY A 284 -11.47 4.99 -24.20
N GLU A 285 -10.20 4.79 -23.87
CA GLU A 285 -9.74 3.73 -22.95
C GLU A 285 -9.01 4.33 -21.74
N SER A 286 -9.25 3.81 -20.54
CA SER A 286 -8.52 4.23 -19.34
C SER A 286 -7.12 3.59 -19.31
N LEU A 287 -6.06 4.39 -19.47
CA LEU A 287 -4.68 3.93 -19.41
C LEU A 287 -4.18 3.85 -17.96
N GLN A 288 -4.19 2.64 -17.39
CA GLN A 288 -3.93 2.38 -15.96
C GLN A 288 -2.49 1.91 -15.65
N GLU A 289 -1.68 1.65 -16.67
CA GLU A 289 -0.34 1.07 -16.52
C GLU A 289 0.66 1.82 -17.43
N PRO A 290 0.83 3.15 -17.28
CA PRO A 290 1.69 3.93 -18.16
C PRO A 290 3.18 3.53 -18.07
N GLY A 291 3.59 3.03 -16.90
CA GLY A 291 4.98 2.80 -16.49
C GLY A 291 5.19 3.37 -15.07
N LEU A 292 6.35 3.08 -14.44
CA LEU A 292 6.63 3.57 -13.09
C LEU A 292 6.79 5.10 -13.08
N ILE A 293 6.02 5.82 -12.27
CA ILE A 293 6.21 7.26 -12.00
C ILE A 293 6.96 7.38 -10.67
N LEU A 294 8.22 7.78 -10.70
CA LEU A 294 9.16 7.72 -9.57
C LEU A 294 9.66 9.12 -9.15
N PRO A 295 8.91 9.86 -8.32
CA PRO A 295 9.46 10.97 -7.56
C PRO A 295 10.49 10.48 -6.53
N VAL A 296 11.67 11.10 -6.53
CA VAL A 296 12.72 10.93 -5.52
C VAL A 296 13.02 12.32 -4.97
N ILE A 297 12.46 12.62 -3.80
CA ILE A 297 12.45 13.97 -3.23
C ILE A 297 13.40 14.02 -2.04
N ASN A 298 14.26 15.03 -2.02
CA ASN A 298 15.20 15.31 -0.93
C ASN A 298 14.97 16.70 -0.35
N LYS A 299 15.09 16.81 0.97
CA LYS A 299 15.05 18.08 1.68
C LYS A 299 16.40 18.79 1.63
N GLU A 300 16.42 20.02 1.17
CA GLU A 300 17.61 20.89 1.13
C GLU A 300 17.28 22.31 1.63
N ASN A 301 17.40 22.53 2.94
CA ASN A 301 17.04 23.81 3.58
C ASN A 301 17.83 25.01 3.01
N GLY A 302 17.11 26.11 2.77
CA GLY A 302 17.64 27.41 2.36
C GLY A 302 18.24 27.46 0.95
N LYS A 303 18.07 26.41 0.15
CA LYS A 303 18.57 26.35 -1.24
C LYS A 303 17.43 26.51 -2.25
N PRO A 304 17.72 27.05 -3.45
CA PRO A 304 16.75 27.08 -4.53
C PRO A 304 16.28 25.67 -4.90
N GLY A 305 14.99 25.54 -5.22
CA GLY A 305 14.41 24.29 -5.69
C GLY A 305 15.07 23.75 -6.98
N TYR A 306 15.18 22.44 -7.07
CA TYR A 306 15.74 21.72 -8.22
C TYR A 306 14.85 20.55 -8.60
N ILE A 307 14.67 20.35 -9.91
CA ILE A 307 14.01 19.16 -10.47
C ILE A 307 14.73 18.69 -11.73
N LYS A 308 14.99 17.39 -11.82
CA LYS A 308 15.46 16.70 -13.02
C LYS A 308 14.54 15.52 -13.32
N ALA A 309 13.93 15.54 -14.49
CA ALA A 309 13.08 14.45 -14.97
C ALA A 309 13.74 13.67 -16.10
N GLY A 310 13.72 12.33 -16.00
CA GLY A 310 14.18 11.40 -17.03
C GLY A 310 13.10 10.36 -17.35
N LEU A 311 12.82 10.15 -18.64
CA LEU A 311 11.91 9.11 -19.12
C LEU A 311 12.74 7.97 -19.72
N TYR A 312 12.63 6.79 -19.11
CA TYR A 312 13.38 5.59 -19.46
C TYR A 312 12.44 4.54 -20.04
N ALA A 313 12.87 3.91 -21.13
CA ALA A 313 12.15 2.81 -21.75
C ALA A 313 13.09 1.64 -22.00
N GLU A 314 12.54 0.44 -22.08
CA GLU A 314 13.32 -0.72 -22.49
C GLU A 314 13.81 -0.54 -23.92
N LYS A 315 15.10 -0.83 -24.13
CA LYS A 315 15.73 -0.74 -25.44
C LYS A 315 15.22 -1.83 -26.39
N TYR A 316 14.81 -2.98 -25.83
CA TYR A 316 14.29 -4.13 -26.53
C TYR A 316 13.10 -4.70 -25.76
N ASP A 317 12.17 -5.31 -26.48
CA ASP A 317 10.94 -5.95 -26.01
C ASP A 317 11.17 -7.29 -25.27
N ARG A 318 12.35 -7.88 -25.46
CA ARG A 318 12.80 -9.11 -24.82
C ARG A 318 14.32 -9.08 -24.66
N PRO A 319 14.91 -9.87 -23.74
CA PRO A 319 16.36 -10.00 -23.65
C PRO A 319 16.97 -10.40 -25.01
N LYS A 320 17.96 -9.62 -25.46
CA LYS A 320 18.69 -9.88 -26.71
C LYS A 320 20.18 -9.98 -26.46
N VAL A 321 20.84 -10.93 -27.11
CA VAL A 321 22.30 -10.95 -27.25
C VAL A 321 22.67 -10.12 -28.47
N ILE A 322 23.62 -9.20 -28.32
CA ILE A 322 24.16 -8.40 -29.42
C ILE A 322 25.58 -8.90 -29.71
N ILE A 323 25.78 -9.49 -30.89
CA ILE A 323 27.09 -9.95 -31.36
C ILE A 323 27.42 -9.19 -32.64
N GLY A 324 28.30 -8.19 -32.55
CA GLY A 324 28.50 -7.23 -33.64
C GLY A 324 27.18 -6.52 -33.99
N GLU A 325 26.73 -6.63 -35.24
CA GLU A 325 25.43 -6.12 -35.69
C GLU A 325 24.27 -7.12 -35.49
N LYS A 326 24.58 -8.39 -35.21
CA LYS A 326 23.57 -9.46 -35.05
C LYS A 326 22.87 -9.31 -33.71
N LYS A 327 21.54 -9.28 -33.74
CA LYS A 327 20.66 -9.27 -32.56
C LYS A 327 19.94 -10.61 -32.49
N ILE A 328 20.12 -11.34 -31.38
CA ILE A 328 19.55 -12.67 -31.18
C ILE A 328 18.62 -12.61 -29.98
N ASP A 329 17.36 -12.99 -30.16
CA ASP A 329 16.38 -13.07 -29.08
C ASP A 329 16.64 -14.31 -28.20
N ILE A 330 16.62 -14.13 -26.88
CA ILE A 330 16.99 -15.19 -25.91
C ILE A 330 15.87 -16.25 -25.71
N ASN A 331 14.64 -16.01 -26.18
CA ASN A 331 13.46 -16.83 -25.83
C ASN A 331 12.72 -17.50 -27.01
N GLU A 332 13.30 -17.64 -28.20
CA GLU A 332 12.70 -18.54 -29.20
C GLU A 332 13.09 -19.99 -28.87
N ALA A 333 12.13 -20.74 -28.32
CA ALA A 333 12.24 -22.19 -28.30
C ALA A 333 12.32 -22.67 -29.75
N LEU A 334 13.53 -22.99 -30.20
CA LEU A 334 13.77 -23.50 -31.55
C LEU A 334 13.38 -24.98 -31.68
N SER A 335 13.00 -25.63 -30.57
CA SER A 335 12.79 -27.07 -30.46
C SER A 335 11.63 -27.41 -29.54
N ASP A 336 10.93 -28.51 -29.83
CA ASP A 336 10.07 -29.15 -28.84
C ASP A 336 10.92 -29.89 -27.80
N ILE A 337 10.66 -29.58 -26.53
CA ILE A 337 11.37 -30.16 -25.39
C ILE A 337 10.36 -30.88 -24.51
N SER A 338 10.65 -32.13 -24.15
CA SER A 338 9.79 -32.92 -23.26
C SER A 338 10.61 -33.79 -22.31
N ILE A 339 10.11 -34.01 -21.10
CA ILE A 339 10.71 -34.98 -20.18
C ILE A 339 10.21 -36.37 -20.59
N SER A 340 11.14 -37.23 -21.00
CA SER A 340 10.82 -38.59 -21.47
C SER A 340 10.91 -39.64 -20.37
N LYS A 341 11.76 -39.43 -19.35
CA LYS A 341 11.96 -40.36 -18.24
C LYS A 341 12.57 -39.64 -17.04
N ILE A 342 12.18 -40.03 -15.83
CA ILE A 342 12.82 -39.63 -14.57
C ILE A 342 13.20 -40.91 -13.82
N VAL A 343 14.43 -40.99 -13.33
CA VAL A 343 14.98 -42.10 -12.55
C VAL A 343 15.17 -41.62 -11.11
N PHE A 344 14.77 -42.45 -10.15
CA PHE A 344 14.87 -42.15 -8.72
C PHE A 344 15.84 -43.13 -8.04
N ASN A 345 16.61 -42.63 -7.07
CA ASN A 345 17.39 -43.43 -6.14
C ASN A 345 16.91 -43.22 -4.69
N ASP A 346 17.57 -43.85 -3.72
CA ASP A 346 17.20 -43.76 -2.29
C ASP A 346 17.32 -42.33 -1.70
N LYS A 347 17.99 -41.41 -2.41
CA LYS A 347 18.26 -40.03 -1.97
C LYS A 347 17.44 -38.98 -2.73
N GLY A 348 16.89 -39.30 -3.90
CA GLY A 348 16.18 -38.32 -4.74
C GLY A 348 16.05 -38.74 -6.19
N ILE A 349 16.10 -37.76 -7.10
CA ILE A 349 16.13 -38.01 -8.54
C ILE A 349 17.59 -38.27 -8.93
N GLU A 350 17.87 -39.42 -9.52
CA GLU A 350 19.20 -39.78 -10.02
C GLU A 350 19.41 -39.13 -11.40
N GLU A 351 18.52 -39.41 -12.34
CA GLU A 351 18.66 -38.97 -13.73
C GLU A 351 17.35 -38.44 -14.31
N ILE A 352 17.42 -37.35 -15.09
CA ILE A 352 16.29 -36.87 -15.90
C ILE A 352 16.67 -37.01 -17.37
N TYR A 353 15.80 -37.66 -18.15
CA TYR A 353 15.94 -37.71 -19.60
C TYR A 353 15.02 -36.69 -20.25
N VAL A 354 15.62 -35.77 -20.98
CA VAL A 354 14.93 -34.71 -21.72
C VAL A 354 15.07 -35.00 -23.21
N SER A 355 13.97 -35.14 -23.93
CA SER A 355 13.97 -35.23 -25.39
C SER A 355 13.94 -33.82 -25.98
N VAL A 356 14.86 -33.53 -26.91
CA VAL A 356 14.98 -32.25 -27.61
C VAL A 356 14.87 -32.50 -29.11
N GLU A 357 13.79 -32.07 -29.74
CA GLU A 357 13.57 -32.26 -31.18
C GLU A 357 14.17 -31.11 -31.99
N THR A 358 15.06 -31.44 -32.91
CA THR A 358 15.80 -30.47 -33.73
C THR A 358 15.17 -30.21 -35.07
N TYR A 359 14.30 -31.10 -35.56
CA TYR A 359 13.74 -31.02 -36.92
C TYR A 359 14.80 -30.88 -38.03
N GLY A 360 16.03 -31.37 -37.78
CA GLY A 360 17.17 -31.22 -38.70
C GLY A 360 17.91 -29.87 -38.63
N ASN A 361 17.55 -28.97 -37.71
CA ASN A 361 18.25 -27.70 -37.50
C ASN A 361 19.45 -27.87 -36.56
N ILE A 362 20.66 -27.80 -37.12
CA ILE A 362 21.92 -27.99 -36.39
C ILE A 362 22.20 -26.89 -35.34
N GLU A 363 21.65 -25.69 -35.52
CA GLU A 363 21.83 -24.57 -34.57
C GLU A 363 21.25 -24.90 -33.18
N ILE A 364 20.25 -25.78 -33.11
CA ILE A 364 19.65 -26.22 -31.84
C ILE A 364 20.64 -27.08 -31.05
N LEU A 365 21.37 -27.95 -31.75
CA LEU A 365 22.39 -28.80 -31.14
C LEU A 365 23.54 -27.93 -30.61
N ASP A 366 24.06 -27.01 -31.44
CA ASP A 366 25.16 -26.11 -31.05
C ASP A 366 24.78 -25.23 -29.86
N ARG A 367 23.54 -24.71 -29.82
CA ARG A 367 23.01 -23.96 -28.68
C ARG A 367 22.91 -24.83 -27.44
N LEU A 368 22.38 -26.04 -27.54
CA LEU A 368 22.25 -26.95 -26.40
C LEU A 368 23.62 -27.32 -25.82
N GLU A 369 24.62 -27.57 -26.66
CA GLU A 369 26.01 -27.79 -26.23
C GLU A 369 26.57 -26.56 -25.51
N SER A 370 26.40 -25.36 -26.08
CA SER A 370 26.82 -24.11 -25.45
C SER A 370 26.13 -23.88 -24.11
N TYR A 371 24.84 -24.20 -24.02
CA TYR A 371 24.05 -24.11 -22.80
C TYR A 371 24.59 -25.07 -21.73
N ILE A 372 24.87 -26.32 -22.08
CA ILE A 372 25.48 -27.31 -21.17
C ILE A 372 26.85 -26.82 -20.71
N GLU A 373 27.70 -26.33 -21.61
CA GLU A 373 29.02 -25.79 -21.27
C GLU A 373 28.92 -24.61 -20.31
N LEU A 374 28.00 -23.66 -20.54
CA LEU A 374 27.76 -22.54 -19.64
C LEU A 374 27.30 -23.01 -18.26
N ALA A 375 26.49 -24.07 -18.20
CA ALA A 375 26.02 -24.66 -16.95
C ALA A 375 27.13 -25.38 -16.19
N GLU A 376 27.96 -26.18 -16.87
CA GLU A 376 29.14 -26.86 -16.30
C GLU A 376 30.16 -25.86 -15.75
N ASN A 377 30.31 -24.70 -16.41
CA ASN A 377 31.17 -23.61 -15.96
C ASN A 377 30.52 -22.71 -14.88
N GLY A 378 29.27 -23.00 -14.48
CA GLY A 378 28.54 -22.24 -13.45
C GLY A 378 28.15 -20.82 -13.86
N VAL A 379 28.14 -20.51 -15.16
CA VAL A 379 27.72 -19.21 -15.70
C VAL A 379 26.19 -19.08 -15.69
N ILE A 380 25.49 -20.19 -15.91
CA ILE A 380 24.03 -20.29 -15.84
C ILE A 380 23.63 -21.48 -14.94
N SER A 381 22.41 -21.48 -14.42
CA SER A 381 21.81 -22.67 -13.81
C SER A 381 20.72 -23.22 -14.72
N MET A 382 20.82 -24.50 -15.11
CA MET A 382 19.74 -25.22 -15.81
C MET A 382 18.72 -25.85 -14.87
N VAL A 383 18.99 -25.77 -13.58
CA VAL A 383 18.22 -26.42 -12.53
C VAL A 383 17.86 -25.34 -11.52
N ASP A 384 16.57 -25.12 -11.29
CA ASP A 384 16.13 -24.29 -10.17
C ASP A 384 16.60 -24.96 -8.85
N GLU A 385 16.86 -24.19 -7.80
CA GLU A 385 17.32 -24.67 -6.47
C GLU A 385 16.44 -25.76 -5.81
N TYR A 386 15.31 -26.12 -6.43
CA TYR A 386 14.31 -27.08 -5.96
C TYR A 386 14.38 -28.44 -6.64
N PHE A 387 15.25 -28.63 -7.65
CA PHE A 387 15.39 -29.90 -8.35
C PHE A 387 16.74 -30.54 -8.01
N GLU A 388 16.72 -31.53 -7.13
CA GLU A 388 17.89 -32.36 -6.82
C GLU A 388 17.95 -33.54 -7.80
N ALA A 389 18.57 -33.33 -8.97
CA ALA A 389 18.95 -34.41 -9.89
C ALA A 389 20.47 -34.53 -9.94
N GLU A 390 21.01 -35.75 -10.04
CA GLU A 390 22.46 -35.96 -10.17
C GLU A 390 22.94 -35.64 -11.60
N SER A 391 22.16 -36.00 -12.61
CA SER A 391 22.41 -35.58 -14.00
C SER A 391 21.14 -35.36 -14.84
N ILE A 392 21.28 -34.56 -15.89
CA ILE A 392 20.27 -34.38 -16.95
C ILE A 392 20.85 -34.91 -18.25
N LYS A 393 20.17 -35.87 -18.87
CA LYS A 393 20.51 -36.46 -20.16
C LYS A 393 19.57 -35.93 -21.24
N PHE A 394 20.11 -35.16 -22.17
CA PHE A 394 19.40 -34.62 -23.31
C PHE A 394 19.48 -35.59 -24.51
N ASN A 395 18.39 -36.29 -24.79
CA ASN A 395 18.20 -37.07 -26.00
C ASN A 395 17.85 -36.13 -27.16
N VAL A 396 18.83 -35.78 -27.98
CA VAL A 396 18.64 -34.95 -29.17
C VAL A 396 18.04 -35.80 -30.29
N LEU A 397 16.86 -35.41 -30.76
CA LEU A 397 16.11 -36.06 -31.84
C LEU A 397 16.16 -35.19 -33.10
N SER A 398 16.13 -35.80 -34.28
CA SER A 398 15.92 -35.14 -35.57
C SER A 398 14.85 -35.90 -36.33
N ASN A 399 13.70 -35.26 -36.54
CA ASN A 399 12.52 -35.85 -37.17
C ASN A 399 12.11 -37.17 -36.48
N GLY A 400 12.08 -37.18 -35.14
CA GLY A 400 11.72 -38.32 -34.31
C GLY A 400 12.81 -39.37 -34.10
N ASN A 401 13.95 -39.28 -34.80
CA ASN A 401 15.06 -40.22 -34.66
C ASN A 401 16.12 -39.66 -33.71
N LYS A 402 16.57 -40.46 -32.74
CA LYS A 402 17.62 -40.05 -31.81
C LYS A 402 18.96 -39.92 -32.54
N VAL A 403 19.53 -38.72 -32.51
CA VAL A 403 20.80 -38.37 -33.15
C VAL A 403 21.95 -38.40 -32.15
N LYS A 404 21.76 -37.82 -30.96
CA LYS A 404 22.82 -37.68 -29.95
C LYS A 404 22.24 -37.73 -28.53
N THR A 405 23.06 -38.10 -27.55
CA THR A 405 22.75 -37.86 -26.14
C THR A 405 23.82 -36.91 -25.60
N LEU A 406 23.41 -35.80 -25.02
CA LEU A 406 24.28 -34.93 -24.25
C LEU A 406 23.97 -35.12 -22.77
N GLU A 407 24.96 -34.97 -21.90
CA GLU A 407 24.78 -35.13 -20.46
C GLU A 407 25.32 -33.88 -19.77
N LEU A 408 24.50 -33.31 -18.90
CA LEU A 408 24.91 -32.32 -17.94
C LEU A 408 25.01 -33.03 -16.59
N ASN A 409 26.23 -33.18 -16.11
CA ASN A 409 26.45 -33.56 -14.71
C ASN A 409 26.13 -32.33 -13.87
N ILE A 410 25.10 -32.43 -13.05
CA ILE A 410 24.80 -31.36 -12.12
C ILE A 410 25.85 -31.51 -11.02
N CYS A 411 26.95 -30.77 -11.18
CA CYS A 411 27.93 -30.59 -10.13
C CYS A 411 27.20 -29.90 -9.00
N SER A 412 26.56 -30.69 -8.13
CA SER A 412 26.08 -30.22 -6.86
C SER A 412 27.32 -29.74 -6.13
N LYS A 413 27.59 -28.43 -6.20
CA LYS A 413 28.13 -27.78 -5.00
C LYS A 413 27.23 -28.31 -3.90
N PRO A 414 27.75 -29.04 -2.91
CA PRO A 414 26.90 -29.54 -1.84
C PRO A 414 26.18 -28.31 -1.33
N LEU A 415 24.85 -28.28 -1.54
CA LEU A 415 24.01 -27.21 -1.02
C LEU A 415 24.43 -27.04 0.44
N GLU A 416 24.93 -25.85 0.78
CA GLU A 416 25.49 -25.55 2.10
C GLU A 416 24.58 -26.15 3.17
N ASN A 417 25.07 -27.22 3.82
CA ASN A 417 24.41 -27.97 4.89
C ASN A 417 22.87 -28.00 4.79
N ASN A 418 22.31 -29.12 4.33
CA ASN A 418 20.92 -29.56 4.59
C ASN A 418 20.64 -29.79 6.09
N LYS A 419 21.23 -28.97 6.95
CA LYS A 419 20.99 -28.94 8.38
C LYS A 419 19.61 -28.32 8.57
N THR A 420 18.68 -29.14 9.06
CA THR A 420 17.41 -28.65 9.60
C THR A 420 17.69 -27.58 10.65
N LEU A 421 17.07 -26.42 10.50
CA LEU A 421 17.16 -25.32 11.44
C LEU A 421 16.06 -25.44 12.50
N ASN A 422 16.38 -24.99 13.72
CA ASN A 422 15.37 -24.75 14.74
C ASN A 422 14.66 -23.43 14.47
N VAL A 423 13.47 -23.27 15.03
CA VAL A 423 12.71 -22.01 14.94
C VAL A 423 13.50 -20.82 15.47
N SER A 424 14.32 -21.02 16.51
CA SER A 424 15.19 -19.98 17.09
C SER A 424 16.30 -19.49 16.16
N ASP A 425 16.61 -20.21 15.08
CA ASP A 425 17.67 -19.85 14.14
C ASP A 425 17.15 -18.89 13.03
N VAL A 426 15.83 -18.69 12.95
CA VAL A 426 15.18 -17.77 12.03
C VAL A 426 14.81 -16.49 12.77
N ASP A 427 15.54 -15.42 12.46
CA ASP A 427 15.24 -14.09 12.98
C ASP A 427 14.21 -13.41 12.07
N VAL A 428 13.09 -13.00 12.65
CA VAL A 428 12.03 -12.24 11.99
C VAL A 428 11.89 -10.93 12.77
N PRO A 429 12.33 -9.79 12.21
CA PRO A 429 12.18 -8.51 12.89
C PRO A 429 10.69 -8.18 13.05
N LYS A 430 10.33 -7.55 14.16
CA LYS A 430 8.94 -7.13 14.44
C LYS A 430 8.74 -5.63 14.40
N ASP A 431 9.84 -4.89 14.33
CA ASP A 431 9.98 -3.45 14.54
C ASP A 431 10.76 -2.78 13.40
N LYS A 432 11.06 -3.53 12.34
CA LYS A 432 11.74 -3.04 11.15
C LYS A 432 11.03 -3.56 9.90
N VAL A 433 10.89 -2.67 8.92
CA VAL A 433 10.39 -3.02 7.58
C VAL A 433 11.24 -4.13 6.97
N ILE A 434 10.59 -5.20 6.51
CA ILE A 434 11.24 -6.31 5.80
C ILE A 434 11.23 -5.98 4.30
N GLY A 435 12.37 -5.57 3.76
CA GLY A 435 12.55 -5.41 2.31
C GLY A 435 12.65 -6.75 1.58
N TYR A 436 12.60 -6.73 0.23
CA TYR A 436 12.66 -7.96 -0.58
C TYR A 436 13.91 -8.80 -0.30
N GLU A 437 15.09 -8.18 -0.17
CA GLU A 437 16.33 -8.92 0.07
C GLU A 437 16.34 -9.61 1.43
N ASP A 438 15.80 -8.98 2.46
CA ASP A 438 15.70 -9.56 3.79
C ASP A 438 14.60 -10.63 3.84
N TYR A 439 13.50 -10.43 3.11
CA TYR A 439 12.46 -11.43 2.91
C TYR A 439 13.03 -12.73 2.29
N ILE A 440 13.82 -12.64 1.22
CA ILE A 440 14.44 -13.82 0.59
C ILE A 440 15.34 -14.57 1.59
N LYS A 441 16.20 -13.85 2.33
CA LYS A 441 17.04 -14.47 3.37
C LYS A 441 16.22 -15.18 4.46
N ILE A 442 15.08 -14.60 4.85
CA ILE A 442 14.16 -15.21 5.82
C ILE A 442 13.54 -16.48 5.20
N MET A 443 13.07 -16.42 3.94
CA MET A 443 12.50 -17.57 3.24
C MET A 443 13.51 -18.72 3.12
N ASP A 444 14.76 -18.44 2.79
CA ASP A 444 15.81 -19.45 2.68
C ASP A 444 16.09 -20.17 4.01
N LYS A 445 15.98 -19.45 5.13
CA LYS A 445 16.05 -20.07 6.45
C LYS A 445 14.78 -20.84 6.77
N MET A 446 13.60 -20.31 6.48
CA MET A 446 12.31 -20.96 6.78
C MET A 446 12.12 -22.27 5.99
N LYS A 447 12.63 -22.37 4.75
CA LYS A 447 12.69 -23.62 3.98
C LYS A 447 13.38 -24.76 4.75
N LYS A 448 14.31 -24.42 5.65
CA LYS A 448 15.08 -25.39 6.45
C LYS A 448 14.44 -25.70 7.82
N VAL A 449 13.30 -25.08 8.17
CA VAL A 449 12.63 -25.28 9.46
C VAL A 449 11.60 -26.41 9.36
N LYS A 450 11.72 -27.43 10.21
CA LYS A 450 10.77 -28.54 10.25
C LYS A 450 9.38 -28.06 10.66
N GLY A 451 8.38 -28.41 9.85
CA GLY A 451 6.97 -28.05 10.07
C GLY A 451 6.48 -26.88 9.22
N LEU A 452 7.37 -26.26 8.45
CA LEU A 452 7.04 -25.28 7.41
C LEU A 452 7.27 -25.92 6.03
N ASP A 453 6.30 -25.78 5.13
CA ASP A 453 6.43 -26.16 3.72
C ASP A 453 6.43 -24.88 2.88
N VAL A 454 7.62 -24.39 2.56
CA VAL A 454 7.84 -23.13 1.84
C VAL A 454 8.05 -23.42 0.36
N TRP A 455 7.26 -22.78 -0.50
CA TRP A 455 7.30 -23.00 -1.95
C TRP A 455 7.01 -21.71 -2.72
N ARG A 456 7.55 -21.60 -3.95
CA ARG A 456 7.34 -20.42 -4.80
C ARG A 456 5.92 -20.42 -5.37
N ALA A 457 5.10 -19.48 -4.93
CA ALA A 457 3.71 -19.31 -5.35
C ALA A 457 3.58 -18.65 -6.73
N SER A 458 4.45 -17.68 -7.02
CA SER A 458 4.53 -17.04 -8.33
C SER A 458 5.87 -16.31 -8.50
N LYS A 459 6.04 -15.64 -9.65
CA LYS A 459 7.03 -14.58 -9.84
C LYS A 459 6.31 -13.26 -10.09
N SER A 460 6.97 -12.13 -9.81
CA SER A 460 6.46 -10.81 -10.19
C SER A 460 6.75 -10.48 -11.65
N TYR A 461 6.15 -9.40 -12.14
CA TYR A 461 6.43 -8.81 -13.45
C TYR A 461 7.93 -8.58 -13.71
N GLN A 462 8.70 -8.15 -12.70
CA GLN A 462 10.15 -7.99 -12.81
C GLN A 462 10.95 -9.26 -12.44
N GLY A 463 10.29 -10.41 -12.31
CA GLY A 463 10.93 -11.73 -12.16
C GLY A 463 11.41 -12.06 -10.75
N ARG A 464 10.96 -11.31 -9.73
CA ARG A 464 11.25 -11.61 -8.32
C ARG A 464 10.37 -12.77 -7.82
N ASP A 465 10.83 -13.53 -6.84
CA ASP A 465 10.11 -14.71 -6.34
C ASP A 465 9.09 -14.35 -5.24
N ILE A 466 7.85 -14.84 -5.38
CA ILE A 466 6.79 -14.76 -4.36
C ILE A 466 6.65 -16.13 -3.71
N TYR A 467 6.82 -16.23 -2.39
CA TYR A 467 6.70 -17.48 -1.65
C TYR A 467 5.38 -17.59 -0.89
N ALA A 468 4.92 -18.83 -0.73
CA ALA A 468 3.89 -19.23 0.22
C ALA A 468 4.46 -20.21 1.25
N ILE A 469 3.87 -20.19 2.46
CA ILE A 469 4.24 -21.03 3.59
C ILE A 469 3.01 -21.83 4.00
N ASP A 470 3.08 -23.14 3.82
CA ASP A 470 2.04 -24.07 4.24
C ASP A 470 2.39 -24.67 5.60
N ILE A 471 1.43 -24.67 6.53
CA ILE A 471 1.63 -25.12 7.91
C ILE A 471 0.47 -26.03 8.31
N TYR A 472 0.79 -27.30 8.57
CA TYR A 472 -0.21 -28.31 8.89
C TYR A 472 0.39 -29.43 9.74
N LYS A 473 -0.47 -30.10 10.51
CA LYS A 473 -0.12 -31.37 11.16
C LYS A 473 -0.66 -32.53 10.32
N GLY A 474 0.26 -33.32 9.76
CA GLY A 474 -0.07 -34.55 9.04
C GLY A 474 -0.74 -35.62 9.91
N PHE A 475 -1.31 -36.64 9.28
CA PHE A 475 -1.74 -37.86 9.98
C PHE A 475 -0.53 -38.74 10.32
N LYS A 476 -0.73 -39.80 11.13
CA LYS A 476 0.31 -40.78 11.48
C LYS A 476 0.90 -41.55 10.27
N SER A 477 0.42 -41.33 9.04
CA SER A 477 0.96 -41.98 7.83
C SER A 477 2.19 -41.23 7.30
N LYS A 478 3.15 -41.98 6.75
CA LYS A 478 4.36 -41.42 6.11
C LYS A 478 4.07 -40.54 4.90
N ILE A 479 2.97 -40.82 4.20
CA ILE A 479 2.48 -40.02 3.06
C ILE A 479 1.04 -39.62 3.38
N VAL A 480 0.75 -38.32 3.30
CA VAL A 480 -0.58 -37.76 3.50
C VAL A 480 -0.95 -36.97 2.25
N SER A 481 -1.98 -37.41 1.54
CA SER A 481 -2.53 -36.63 0.42
C SER A 481 -3.05 -35.28 0.92
N ARG A 482 -2.72 -34.20 0.21
CA ARG A 482 -3.24 -32.85 0.47
C ARG A 482 -4.79 -32.83 0.47
N ASN A 483 -5.41 -33.56 -0.45
CA ASN A 483 -6.86 -33.69 -0.51
C ASN A 483 -7.44 -34.26 0.79
N LYS A 484 -6.70 -35.16 1.46
CA LYS A 484 -7.09 -35.67 2.78
C LYS A 484 -6.97 -34.60 3.86
N LEU A 485 -5.95 -33.75 3.84
CA LEU A 485 -5.83 -32.64 4.80
C LEU A 485 -7.00 -31.66 4.67
N ILE A 486 -7.27 -31.21 3.45
CA ILE A 486 -8.34 -30.25 3.13
C ILE A 486 -9.74 -30.82 3.45
N ASN A 487 -9.93 -32.11 3.24
CA ASN A 487 -11.19 -32.78 3.54
C ASN A 487 -11.40 -33.00 5.04
N PHE A 488 -10.36 -33.14 5.86
CA PHE A 488 -10.53 -33.41 7.30
C PHE A 488 -10.38 -32.17 8.19
N LYS A 489 -9.69 -31.13 7.72
CA LYS A 489 -9.41 -29.91 8.47
C LYS A 489 -9.76 -28.70 7.62
N PRO A 490 -10.49 -27.71 8.15
CA PRO A 490 -10.60 -26.40 7.51
C PRO A 490 -9.25 -25.78 7.21
N ALA A 491 -9.20 -25.00 6.13
CA ALA A 491 -8.02 -24.26 5.73
C ALA A 491 -8.27 -22.75 5.87
N PHE A 492 -7.30 -22.04 6.44
CA PHE A 492 -7.26 -20.58 6.52
C PHE A 492 -6.10 -20.06 5.69
N MET A 493 -6.40 -19.13 4.80
CA MET A 493 -5.42 -18.44 3.96
C MET A 493 -5.19 -17.02 4.49
N ILE A 494 -3.92 -16.63 4.63
CA ILE A 494 -3.51 -15.30 5.06
C ILE A 494 -2.68 -14.68 3.93
N ASN A 495 -3.26 -13.71 3.21
CA ASN A 495 -2.52 -12.88 2.26
C ASN A 495 -2.00 -11.64 2.97
N ASN A 496 -0.81 -11.18 2.61
CA ASN A 496 -0.18 -10.03 3.24
C ASN A 496 0.52 -9.19 2.18
N ARG A 497 0.43 -7.87 2.37
CA ARG A 497 1.21 -6.89 1.60
C ARG A 497 0.92 -7.00 0.10
N HIS A 498 -0.38 -7.11 -0.23
CA HIS A 498 -0.92 -6.82 -1.56
C HIS A 498 -0.50 -5.40 -1.95
N HIS A 499 -0.69 -4.42 -1.07
CA HIS A 499 -0.08 -3.12 -1.23
C HIS A 499 1.25 -3.08 -0.48
N ALA A 500 2.31 -2.63 -1.15
CA ALA A 500 3.64 -2.89 -0.62
C ALA A 500 4.12 -1.92 0.46
N ASN A 501 3.47 -0.76 0.61
CA ASN A 501 3.74 0.21 1.66
C ASN A 501 3.09 -0.17 3.01
N GLU A 502 2.18 -1.15 3.03
CA GLU A 502 1.45 -1.65 4.21
C GLU A 502 2.23 -2.81 4.86
N VAL A 503 3.15 -2.48 5.77
CA VAL A 503 4.34 -3.30 6.05
C VAL A 503 4.20 -4.37 7.13
N SER A 504 3.36 -4.15 8.14
CA SER A 504 3.36 -4.94 9.39
C SER A 504 2.76 -6.34 9.21
N SER A 505 1.92 -6.53 8.20
CA SER A 505 1.34 -7.81 7.82
C SER A 505 2.41 -8.86 7.47
N THR A 506 3.48 -8.48 6.76
CA THR A 506 4.63 -9.37 6.48
C THR A 506 5.34 -9.76 7.77
N ASN A 507 5.63 -8.80 8.66
CA ASN A 507 6.28 -9.07 9.94
C ASN A 507 5.43 -10.02 10.80
N SER A 508 4.11 -9.75 10.89
CA SER A 508 3.16 -10.53 11.68
C SER A 508 3.05 -11.96 11.19
N SER A 509 2.86 -12.15 9.88
CA SER A 509 2.61 -13.45 9.29
C SER A 509 3.83 -14.38 9.33
N LEU A 510 5.04 -13.84 9.15
CA LEU A 510 6.30 -14.57 9.34
C LEU A 510 6.51 -14.97 10.81
N TYR A 511 6.21 -14.06 11.74
CA TYR A 511 6.27 -14.35 13.17
C TYR A 511 5.24 -15.41 13.58
N LEU A 512 4.02 -15.32 13.06
CA LEU A 512 2.94 -16.30 13.25
C LEU A 512 3.36 -17.68 12.78
N ALA A 513 3.95 -17.79 11.58
CA ALA A 513 4.41 -19.06 11.02
C ALA A 513 5.41 -19.78 11.94
N LEU A 514 6.33 -19.03 12.55
CA LEU A 514 7.29 -19.58 13.52
C LEU A 514 6.62 -19.92 14.86
N LYS A 515 5.71 -19.06 15.34
CA LYS A 515 5.05 -19.25 16.65
C LYS A 515 4.08 -20.41 16.66
N ILE A 516 3.32 -20.62 15.59
CA ILE A 516 2.31 -21.67 15.54
C ILE A 516 2.91 -23.08 15.59
N ILE A 517 4.18 -23.26 15.21
CA ILE A 517 4.87 -24.56 15.32
C ILE A 517 5.71 -24.73 16.59
N SER A 518 6.14 -23.61 17.21
CA SER A 518 7.06 -23.63 18.36
C SER A 518 6.41 -23.45 19.72
N ASP A 519 5.27 -22.75 19.80
CA ASP A 519 4.59 -22.45 21.05
C ASP A 519 3.36 -23.35 21.23
N GLU A 520 3.36 -24.16 22.29
CA GLU A 520 2.28 -25.11 22.60
C GLU A 520 0.90 -24.43 22.73
N LYS A 521 0.85 -23.15 23.10
CA LYS A 521 -0.39 -22.36 23.13
C LYS A 521 -1.06 -22.30 21.77
N TYR A 522 -0.27 -22.17 20.70
CA TYR A 522 -0.76 -21.98 19.32
C TYR A 522 -0.72 -23.28 18.50
N LYS A 523 0.24 -24.16 18.79
CA LYS A 523 0.44 -25.44 18.08
C LYS A 523 -0.77 -26.37 18.11
N LYS A 524 -1.57 -26.31 19.18
CA LYS A 524 -2.85 -27.04 19.27
C LYS A 524 -3.82 -26.73 18.11
N TYR A 525 -3.73 -25.55 17.49
CA TYR A 525 -4.63 -25.18 16.39
C TYR A 525 -4.42 -26.08 15.16
N LEU A 526 -3.18 -26.53 14.92
CA LEU A 526 -2.84 -27.41 13.79
C LEU A 526 -3.47 -28.80 13.90
N ASP A 527 -4.03 -29.17 15.06
CA ASP A 527 -4.82 -30.40 15.21
C ASP A 527 -6.12 -30.34 14.42
N ARG A 528 -6.69 -29.15 14.19
CA ARG A 528 -7.97 -28.97 13.52
C ARG A 528 -7.94 -28.01 12.32
N VAL A 529 -6.90 -27.20 12.16
CA VAL A 529 -6.82 -26.17 11.11
C VAL A 529 -5.54 -26.36 10.29
N ASN A 530 -5.65 -26.21 8.96
CA ASN A 530 -4.50 -26.04 8.07
C ASN A 530 -4.31 -24.54 7.78
N LEU A 531 -3.07 -24.08 7.71
CA LEU A 531 -2.74 -22.70 7.38
C LEU A 531 -1.94 -22.63 6.09
N THR A 532 -2.18 -21.59 5.30
CA THR A 532 -1.33 -21.20 4.18
C THR A 532 -1.18 -19.69 4.18
N ILE A 533 0.05 -19.21 4.04
CA ILE A 533 0.39 -17.80 4.21
C ILE A 533 1.16 -17.34 2.97
N ILE A 534 0.75 -16.22 2.36
CA ILE A 534 1.57 -15.44 1.43
C ILE A 534 2.10 -14.26 2.23
N PRO A 535 3.39 -14.24 2.65
CA PRO A 535 3.87 -13.19 3.54
C PRO A 535 4.10 -11.85 2.84
N PHE A 536 4.29 -11.86 1.51
CA PHE A 536 4.66 -10.68 0.74
C PHE A 536 4.23 -10.88 -0.72
N GLU A 537 3.03 -10.41 -1.07
CA GLU A 537 2.49 -10.62 -2.41
C GLU A 537 3.09 -9.65 -3.44
N ASN A 538 3.04 -8.33 -3.17
CA ASN A 538 3.54 -7.31 -4.09
C ASN A 538 5.02 -7.01 -3.86
N ILE A 539 5.87 -7.94 -4.25
CA ILE A 539 7.33 -7.84 -4.09
C ILE A 539 7.99 -6.80 -5.00
N ASP A 540 7.37 -6.44 -6.13
CA ASP A 540 7.89 -5.39 -7.02
C ASP A 540 7.63 -4.00 -6.45
N GLY A 541 6.41 -3.73 -6.00
CA GLY A 541 6.12 -2.55 -5.17
C GLY A 541 6.99 -2.56 -3.92
N GLY A 542 7.18 -3.72 -3.29
CA GLY A 542 7.99 -3.89 -2.09
C GLY A 542 9.46 -3.52 -2.26
N TYR A 543 10.02 -3.79 -3.43
CA TYR A 543 11.36 -3.35 -3.80
C TYR A 543 11.45 -1.83 -3.94
N ILE A 544 10.46 -1.20 -4.58
CA ILE A 544 10.36 0.27 -4.71
C ILE A 544 10.20 0.92 -3.33
N HIS A 545 9.32 0.38 -2.49
CA HIS A 545 9.12 0.82 -1.10
C HIS A 545 10.42 0.77 -0.30
N ASN A 546 11.11 -0.38 -0.32
CA ASN A 546 12.37 -0.56 0.40
C ASN A 546 13.47 0.41 -0.06
N MET A 547 13.45 0.81 -1.33
CA MET A 547 14.39 1.82 -1.85
C MET A 547 14.08 3.20 -1.26
N LEU A 548 12.82 3.66 -1.32
CA LEU A 548 12.44 5.02 -0.94
C LEU A 548 12.40 5.24 0.57
N GLN A 549 11.94 4.25 1.34
CA GLN A 549 11.85 4.37 2.80
C GLN A 549 13.22 4.50 3.48
N LYS A 550 14.32 4.14 2.81
CA LYS A 550 15.67 4.33 3.38
C LYS A 550 16.01 5.80 3.57
N ASP A 551 15.53 6.66 2.68
CA ASP A 551 15.75 8.10 2.74
C ASP A 551 14.63 8.76 3.55
N ASN A 552 13.37 8.36 3.32
CA ASN A 552 12.20 8.92 3.97
C ASN A 552 11.36 7.83 4.68
N PRO A 553 11.81 7.36 5.86
CA PRO A 553 11.27 6.14 6.50
C PRO A 553 9.88 6.29 7.12
N LYS A 554 9.27 7.47 7.10
CA LYS A 554 7.95 7.72 7.69
C LYS A 554 6.92 8.28 6.70
N TRP A 555 7.31 8.44 5.44
CA TRP A 555 6.40 8.87 4.39
C TRP A 555 5.44 7.76 3.98
N LYS A 556 4.28 8.12 3.45
CA LYS A 556 3.23 7.16 3.02
C LYS A 556 3.71 6.25 1.89
N LEU A 557 4.45 6.82 0.93
CA LEU A 557 5.08 6.12 -0.20
C LEU A 557 4.09 5.29 -1.04
N HIS A 558 2.91 5.83 -1.34
CA HIS A 558 1.89 5.12 -2.13
C HIS A 558 2.30 4.83 -3.58
N ILE A 559 3.40 5.41 -4.06
CA ILE A 559 4.06 4.95 -5.28
C ILE A 559 4.27 3.42 -5.32
N ALA A 560 4.54 2.83 -4.16
CA ALA A 560 4.75 1.40 -3.99
C ALA A 560 3.48 0.61 -3.64
N ARG A 561 2.32 1.28 -3.56
CA ARG A 561 1.03 0.63 -3.32
C ARG A 561 0.74 -0.41 -4.41
N PHE A 562 0.91 -0.01 -5.66
CA PHE A 562 0.66 -0.87 -6.83
C PHE A 562 1.92 -1.63 -7.27
N ASN A 563 1.81 -2.40 -8.36
CA ASN A 563 2.95 -3.12 -8.90
C ASN A 563 3.97 -2.20 -9.60
N ALA A 564 5.01 -2.79 -10.21
CA ALA A 564 6.09 -2.09 -10.90
C ALA A 564 5.69 -1.07 -11.97
N VAL A 565 4.44 -1.06 -12.45
CA VAL A 565 3.95 -0.13 -13.49
C VAL A 565 2.79 0.75 -13.03
N GLY A 566 2.51 0.78 -11.72
CA GLY A 566 1.42 1.56 -11.15
C GLY A 566 0.04 0.92 -11.30
N LYS A 567 -0.03 -0.40 -11.56
CA LYS A 567 -1.28 -1.13 -11.76
C LYS A 567 -1.75 -1.84 -10.49
N GLU A 568 -3.04 -1.69 -10.20
CA GLU A 568 -3.77 -2.57 -9.29
C GLU A 568 -3.87 -3.98 -9.91
N PHE A 569 -2.95 -4.87 -9.52
CA PHE A 569 -2.76 -6.16 -10.18
C PHE A 569 -3.77 -7.22 -9.74
N ALA A 570 -4.48 -7.04 -8.61
CA ALA A 570 -5.50 -8.00 -8.21
C ALA A 570 -6.64 -8.08 -9.23
N GLY A 571 -6.87 -7.04 -10.04
CA GLY A 571 -7.81 -7.09 -11.17
C GLY A 571 -7.47 -8.18 -12.20
N GLY A 572 -6.22 -8.67 -12.17
CA GLY A 572 -5.69 -9.80 -12.94
C GLY A 572 -5.84 -11.16 -12.26
N TYR A 573 -6.32 -11.24 -11.02
CA TYR A 573 -6.63 -12.52 -10.38
C TYR A 573 -7.58 -13.32 -11.27
N TRP A 574 -7.32 -14.62 -11.36
CA TRP A 574 -8.10 -15.57 -12.17
C TRP A 574 -8.05 -15.36 -13.69
N LYS A 575 -7.22 -14.44 -14.19
CA LYS A 575 -7.06 -14.13 -15.62
C LYS A 575 -5.65 -14.45 -16.09
N ASP A 576 -5.51 -14.66 -17.39
CA ASP A 576 -4.17 -14.68 -18.00
C ASP A 576 -3.62 -13.26 -18.04
N THR A 577 -2.44 -13.06 -17.48
CA THR A 577 -1.84 -11.74 -17.28
C THR A 577 -0.32 -11.83 -17.26
N LYS A 578 0.33 -10.86 -17.91
CA LYS A 578 1.79 -10.68 -17.84
C LYS A 578 2.29 -10.22 -16.46
N TYR A 579 1.39 -9.66 -15.64
CA TYR A 579 1.65 -9.24 -14.26
C TYR A 579 1.47 -10.45 -13.35
N THR A 580 2.48 -11.32 -13.37
CA THR A 580 2.36 -12.68 -12.81
C THR A 580 2.30 -12.72 -11.28
N GLU A 581 2.55 -11.60 -10.58
CA GLU A 581 2.24 -11.48 -9.15
C GLU A 581 0.77 -11.80 -8.85
N ALA A 582 -0.15 -11.46 -9.76
CA ALA A 582 -1.58 -11.76 -9.67
C ALA A 582 -1.91 -13.27 -9.68
N ASN A 583 -0.95 -14.14 -9.94
CA ASN A 583 -1.13 -15.59 -9.87
C ASN A 583 -0.88 -16.16 -8.48
N ALA A 584 -0.20 -15.44 -7.57
CA ALA A 584 0.18 -15.96 -6.25
C ALA A 584 -1.05 -16.40 -5.45
N VAL A 585 -2.00 -15.49 -5.26
CA VAL A 585 -3.26 -15.74 -4.54
C VAL A 585 -4.07 -16.89 -5.19
N PRO A 586 -4.39 -16.88 -6.51
CA PRO A 586 -5.06 -17.99 -7.18
C PRO A 586 -4.33 -19.33 -7.07
N ASN A 587 -3.00 -19.36 -7.13
CA ASN A 587 -2.21 -20.60 -7.04
C ASN A 587 -2.31 -21.22 -5.64
N VAL A 588 -2.18 -20.40 -4.60
CA VAL A 588 -2.35 -20.83 -3.20
C VAL A 588 -3.78 -21.29 -2.95
N TRP A 589 -4.77 -20.53 -3.42
CA TRP A 589 -6.18 -20.90 -3.28
C TRP A 589 -6.49 -22.23 -3.96
N ARG A 590 -6.05 -22.45 -5.20
CA ARG A 590 -6.25 -23.73 -5.93
C ARG A 590 -5.55 -24.90 -5.22
N LYS A 591 -4.44 -24.63 -4.53
CA LYS A 591 -3.71 -25.64 -3.75
C LYS A 591 -4.51 -26.07 -2.52
N TRP A 592 -5.10 -25.13 -1.77
CA TRP A 592 -5.66 -25.37 -0.43
C TRP A 592 -7.18 -25.34 -0.30
N LEU A 593 -7.89 -24.70 -1.23
CA LEU A 593 -9.33 -24.47 -1.17
C LEU A 593 -9.77 -23.97 0.22
N PRO A 594 -9.26 -22.80 0.66
CA PRO A 594 -9.49 -22.28 2.00
C PRO A 594 -10.97 -22.01 2.28
N ASP A 595 -11.37 -22.28 3.52
CA ASP A 595 -12.72 -21.98 4.03
C ASP A 595 -12.86 -20.51 4.41
N MET A 596 -11.76 -19.92 4.89
CA MET A 596 -11.65 -18.51 5.25
C MET A 596 -10.35 -17.95 4.67
N MET A 597 -10.38 -16.69 4.29
CA MET A 597 -9.27 -15.92 3.73
C MET A 597 -9.26 -14.57 4.45
N VAL A 598 -8.09 -14.11 4.88
CA VAL A 598 -7.87 -12.71 5.25
C VAL A 598 -6.87 -12.10 4.27
N ASP A 599 -7.15 -10.87 3.85
CA ASP A 599 -6.17 -10.01 3.23
C ASP A 599 -5.72 -8.95 4.23
N ASN A 600 -4.49 -9.07 4.71
CA ASN A 600 -3.93 -8.16 5.71
C ASN A 600 -3.36 -6.92 5.02
N HIS A 601 -4.10 -5.80 5.14
CA HIS A 601 -3.76 -4.47 4.63
C HIS A 601 -3.37 -3.51 5.75
N GLY A 602 -3.03 -2.29 5.35
CA GLY A 602 -2.80 -1.17 6.23
C GLY A 602 -3.16 0.18 5.63
N VAL A 603 -3.06 1.21 6.46
CA VAL A 603 -3.38 2.60 6.10
C VAL A 603 -2.33 3.57 6.61
N PRO A 604 -2.34 4.83 6.12
CA PRO A 604 -1.45 5.88 6.59
C PRO A 604 -1.33 5.93 8.12
N THR A 605 -0.12 6.20 8.61
CA THR A 605 0.15 6.39 10.04
C THR A 605 -0.22 7.79 10.54
N HIS A 606 -0.43 8.71 9.60
CA HIS A 606 -0.74 10.12 9.80
C HIS A 606 -1.61 10.59 8.63
N GLU A 607 -1.97 11.88 8.58
CA GLU A 607 -2.84 12.38 7.51
C GLU A 607 -2.28 12.15 6.10
N TRP A 608 -3.18 11.88 5.17
CA TRP A 608 -2.91 11.78 3.75
C TRP A 608 -3.44 13.02 3.04
N ASP A 609 -2.56 14.01 2.91
CA ASP A 609 -2.85 15.25 2.20
C ASP A 609 -2.17 15.30 0.81
N GLN A 610 -2.78 16.08 -0.09
CA GLN A 610 -2.37 16.29 -1.47
C GLN A 610 -2.79 17.71 -1.89
N GLN A 611 -1.90 18.68 -1.71
CA GLN A 611 -2.22 20.11 -1.88
C GLN A 611 -2.74 20.44 -3.27
N PHE A 612 -2.18 19.81 -4.30
CA PHE A 612 -2.54 20.04 -5.69
C PHE A 612 -3.70 19.17 -6.17
N SER A 613 -4.33 18.43 -5.26
CA SER A 613 -5.48 17.56 -5.53
C SER A 613 -6.76 17.94 -4.76
N GLY A 614 -6.78 19.13 -4.16
CA GLY A 614 -7.90 19.61 -3.34
C GLY A 614 -7.76 19.25 -1.85
N TYR A 615 -6.51 19.27 -1.36
CA TYR A 615 -6.06 18.84 -0.03
C TYR A 615 -6.19 17.33 0.23
N VAL A 616 -7.17 16.64 -0.35
CA VAL A 616 -7.36 15.19 -0.24
C VAL A 616 -7.39 14.55 -1.62
N SER A 617 -6.93 13.31 -1.71
CA SER A 617 -6.97 12.54 -2.97
C SER A 617 -8.39 12.42 -3.53
N PRO A 618 -8.65 12.76 -4.81
CA PRO A 618 -9.93 12.52 -5.45
C PRO A 618 -10.35 11.04 -5.42
N TRP A 619 -9.39 10.12 -5.40
CA TRP A 619 -9.63 8.67 -5.40
C TRP A 619 -9.84 8.11 -3.99
N PHE A 620 -9.31 8.77 -2.97
CA PHE A 620 -9.24 8.26 -1.59
C PHE A 620 -9.71 9.29 -0.55
N LYS A 621 -10.68 10.14 -0.88
CA LYS A 621 -11.17 11.23 -0.01
C LYS A 621 -11.47 10.79 1.44
N GLY A 622 -12.08 9.62 1.61
CA GLY A 622 -12.43 9.08 2.92
C GLY A 622 -11.24 8.61 3.78
N PHE A 623 -10.04 8.48 3.19
CA PHE A 623 -8.82 7.98 3.83
C PHE A 623 -7.86 9.10 4.27
N TRP A 624 -8.32 10.37 4.23
CA TRP A 624 -7.51 11.52 4.63
C TRP A 624 -6.91 11.38 6.03
N LEU A 625 -7.67 10.88 7.01
CA LEU A 625 -7.21 10.73 8.39
C LEU A 625 -7.34 9.28 8.85
N PRO A 626 -6.34 8.70 9.55
CA PRO A 626 -6.46 7.36 10.11
C PRO A 626 -7.65 7.29 11.07
N ARG A 627 -8.51 6.27 10.88
CA ARG A 627 -9.78 6.15 11.63
C ARG A 627 -9.62 5.43 12.96
N ALA A 628 -8.64 4.54 13.02
CA ALA A 628 -8.33 3.65 14.13
C ALA A 628 -6.92 3.10 13.92
N LEU A 629 -6.32 2.53 14.98
CA LEU A 629 -5.16 1.65 14.82
C LEU A 629 -5.56 0.35 14.11
N PHE A 630 -6.79 -0.15 14.32
CA PHE A 630 -7.31 -1.35 13.68
C PHE A 630 -8.77 -1.19 13.26
N TYR A 631 -9.09 -1.54 12.01
CA TYR A 631 -10.45 -1.73 11.54
C TYR A 631 -10.50 -2.80 10.43
N GLY A 632 -11.69 -3.12 9.90
CA GLY A 632 -11.79 -4.15 8.85
C GLY A 632 -12.99 -4.03 7.91
N TYR A 633 -12.92 -4.77 6.80
CA TYR A 633 -13.96 -4.88 5.78
C TYR A 633 -14.40 -6.34 5.64
N PHE A 634 -15.71 -6.59 5.72
CA PHE A 634 -16.30 -7.88 5.38
C PHE A 634 -16.89 -7.84 3.97
N TRP A 635 -16.27 -8.61 3.06
CA TRP A 635 -16.72 -8.82 1.68
C TRP A 635 -17.57 -10.08 1.62
N TYR A 636 -18.86 -9.94 1.94
CA TYR A 636 -19.73 -11.08 2.22
C TYR A 636 -20.79 -11.29 1.14
N VAL A 637 -21.12 -12.56 0.92
CA VAL A 637 -22.22 -12.96 0.03
C VAL A 637 -23.55 -12.87 0.79
N ASP A 638 -24.44 -12.02 0.29
CA ASP A 638 -25.82 -11.91 0.75
C ASP A 638 -26.76 -12.61 -0.25
N SER A 639 -26.97 -13.91 -0.03
CA SER A 639 -27.79 -14.75 -0.90
C SER A 639 -28.55 -15.82 -0.09
N PRO A 640 -29.84 -16.06 -0.40
CA PRO A 640 -30.60 -17.17 0.19
C PRO A 640 -29.99 -18.56 -0.05
N GLU A 641 -29.17 -18.72 -1.10
CA GLU A 641 -28.44 -19.97 -1.39
C GLU A 641 -27.29 -20.22 -0.39
N TYR A 642 -26.74 -19.14 0.17
CA TYR A 642 -25.56 -19.16 1.05
C TYR A 642 -25.85 -18.47 2.40
N PRO A 643 -26.91 -18.87 3.14
CA PRO A 643 -27.43 -18.11 4.28
C PRO A 643 -26.47 -18.01 5.48
N ASN A 644 -25.47 -18.90 5.54
CA ASN A 644 -24.50 -18.93 6.63
C ASN A 644 -23.34 -17.95 6.46
N HIS A 645 -23.14 -17.36 5.27
CA HIS A 645 -21.97 -16.49 5.01
C HIS A 645 -21.98 -15.26 5.90
N LYS A 646 -23.09 -14.52 5.91
CA LYS A 646 -23.24 -13.35 6.79
C LYS A 646 -23.00 -13.73 8.25
N ARG A 647 -23.63 -14.80 8.72
CA ARG A 647 -23.51 -15.26 10.11
C ARG A 647 -22.07 -15.63 10.50
N LEU A 648 -21.30 -16.24 9.60
CA LEU A 648 -19.89 -16.54 9.83
C LEU A 648 -19.05 -15.26 9.99
N ASN A 649 -19.29 -14.25 9.15
CA ASN A 649 -18.62 -12.95 9.28
C ASN A 649 -18.98 -12.24 10.59
N GLU A 650 -20.24 -12.34 11.06
CA GLU A 650 -20.68 -11.71 12.32
C GLU A 650 -19.96 -12.34 13.52
N VAL A 651 -19.81 -13.67 13.51
CA VAL A 651 -19.05 -14.35 14.56
C VAL A 651 -17.57 -14.03 14.47
N LEU A 652 -17.00 -13.88 13.27
CA LEU A 652 -15.62 -13.45 13.12
C LEU A 652 -15.41 -12.05 13.70
N GLN A 653 -16.30 -11.10 13.39
CA GLN A 653 -16.30 -9.75 13.96
C GLN A 653 -16.23 -9.81 15.49
N ASP A 654 -17.05 -10.66 16.12
CA ASP A 654 -17.05 -10.85 17.56
C ASP A 654 -15.71 -11.34 18.12
N TYR A 655 -15.15 -12.39 17.49
CA TYR A 655 -13.89 -12.99 17.94
C TYR A 655 -12.71 -12.01 17.83
N VAL A 656 -12.63 -11.30 16.70
CA VAL A 656 -11.58 -10.32 16.44
C VAL A 656 -11.74 -9.12 17.36
N ALA A 657 -12.94 -8.57 17.48
CA ALA A 657 -13.18 -7.41 18.33
C ALA A 657 -12.87 -7.70 19.81
N ASP A 658 -13.28 -8.86 20.32
CA ASP A 658 -12.96 -9.26 21.69
C ASP A 658 -11.46 -9.49 21.89
N ALA A 659 -10.74 -10.01 20.88
CA ALA A 659 -9.31 -10.24 20.98
C ALA A 659 -8.51 -8.94 20.97
N ILE A 660 -8.86 -8.01 20.07
CA ILE A 660 -8.22 -6.69 19.93
C ILE A 660 -8.43 -5.85 21.20
N ASN A 661 -9.66 -5.76 21.70
CA ASN A 661 -9.98 -4.96 22.89
C ASN A 661 -9.40 -5.51 24.21
N ARG A 662 -8.93 -6.77 24.24
CA ARG A 662 -8.26 -7.33 25.43
C ARG A 662 -6.83 -6.80 25.61
N ASP A 663 -6.22 -6.24 24.56
CA ASP A 663 -4.90 -5.63 24.64
C ASP A 663 -5.03 -4.14 24.97
N SER A 664 -4.63 -3.77 26.19
CA SER A 664 -4.80 -2.41 26.72
C SER A 664 -4.04 -1.34 25.95
N GLU A 665 -2.94 -1.70 25.29
CA GLU A 665 -2.18 -0.76 24.47
C GLU A 665 -2.92 -0.46 23.16
N ILE A 666 -3.43 -1.50 22.51
CA ILE A 666 -4.21 -1.36 21.26
C ILE A 666 -5.52 -0.62 21.53
N GLU A 667 -6.22 -0.93 22.62
CA GLU A 667 -7.45 -0.23 23.02
C GLU A 667 -7.21 1.27 23.21
N LYS A 668 -6.13 1.64 23.92
CA LYS A 668 -5.78 3.06 24.12
C LYS A 668 -5.52 3.79 22.80
N TRP A 669 -4.81 3.16 21.86
CA TRP A 669 -4.54 3.73 20.54
C TRP A 669 -5.79 3.88 19.69
N ASN A 670 -6.68 2.88 19.68
CA ASN A 670 -7.96 2.98 18.99
C ASN A 670 -8.84 4.08 19.60
N SER A 671 -8.86 4.22 20.92
CA SER A 671 -9.61 5.26 21.61
C SER A 671 -9.08 6.67 21.30
N ASP A 672 -7.76 6.88 21.23
CA ASP A 672 -7.21 8.17 20.79
C ASP A 672 -7.51 8.45 19.31
N TRP A 673 -7.28 7.49 18.41
CA TRP A 673 -7.60 7.66 16.99
C TRP A 673 -9.08 7.96 16.74
N LYS A 674 -9.97 7.27 17.45
CA LYS A 674 -11.41 7.52 17.44
C LYS A 674 -11.71 8.98 17.79
N ASP A 675 -11.18 9.47 18.91
CA ASP A 675 -11.39 10.85 19.35
C ASP A 675 -10.94 11.88 18.29
N ARG A 676 -9.79 11.64 17.64
CA ARG A 676 -9.30 12.49 16.54
C ARG A 676 -10.18 12.41 15.31
N PHE A 677 -10.55 11.21 14.89
CA PHE A 677 -11.37 10.97 13.72
C PHE A 677 -12.76 11.59 13.86
N GLU A 678 -13.37 11.50 15.05
CA GLU A 678 -14.62 12.19 15.38
C GLU A 678 -14.47 13.70 15.24
N LYS A 679 -13.47 14.28 15.91
CA LYS A 679 -13.29 15.74 16.02
C LYS A 679 -12.96 16.42 14.69
N TYR A 680 -12.15 15.78 13.85
CA TYR A 680 -11.62 16.39 12.64
C TYR A 680 -12.33 15.94 11.36
N ALA A 681 -12.99 14.77 11.36
CA ALA A 681 -13.56 14.18 10.16
C ALA A 681 -15.07 13.88 10.31
N HIS A 682 -15.45 12.88 11.11
CA HIS A 682 -16.82 12.36 11.15
C HIS A 682 -17.87 13.40 11.56
N GLN A 683 -17.57 14.25 12.56
CA GLN A 683 -18.49 15.30 13.03
C GLN A 683 -18.94 16.25 11.91
N TRP A 684 -18.10 16.44 10.89
CA TRP A 684 -18.33 17.43 9.84
C TRP A 684 -18.88 16.83 8.54
N LEU A 685 -18.40 15.65 8.15
CA LEU A 685 -18.83 14.92 6.94
C LEU A 685 -19.05 13.44 7.27
N PRO A 686 -20.16 13.09 7.95
CA PRO A 686 -20.38 11.75 8.48
C PRO A 686 -20.57 10.67 7.40
N LYS A 687 -21.02 11.00 6.19
CA LYS A 687 -21.10 10.03 5.08
C LYS A 687 -19.74 9.83 4.40
N LEU A 688 -18.94 10.88 4.29
CA LEU A 688 -17.58 10.79 3.73
C LEU A 688 -16.63 10.08 4.68
N PHE A 689 -16.83 10.28 5.99
CA PHE A 689 -16.02 9.72 7.06
C PHE A 689 -16.88 8.87 8.00
N PRO A 690 -17.46 7.74 7.55
CA PRO A 690 -18.37 6.93 8.35
C PRO A 690 -17.64 6.26 9.53
N ALA A 691 -18.27 6.30 10.71
CA ALA A 691 -17.72 5.87 11.98
C ALA A 691 -18.68 4.94 12.76
N ASP A 692 -19.06 3.82 12.15
CA ASP A 692 -19.94 2.83 12.79
C ASP A 692 -19.13 1.90 13.72
N TYR A 693 -19.18 2.18 15.04
CA TYR A 693 -18.44 1.41 16.03
C TYR A 693 -19.19 0.16 16.50
N TYR A 694 -18.55 -0.99 16.35
CA TYR A 694 -18.91 -2.25 17.00
C TYR A 694 -17.86 -2.61 18.06
N LYS A 695 -18.24 -2.65 19.34
CA LYS A 695 -17.32 -2.87 20.46
C LYS A 695 -16.07 -1.97 20.36
N ASN A 696 -16.27 -0.66 20.13
CA ASN A 696 -15.20 0.34 19.97
C ASN A 696 -14.28 0.18 18.73
N LEU A 697 -14.61 -0.69 17.78
CA LEU A 697 -13.87 -0.89 16.54
C LEU A 697 -14.77 -0.63 15.33
N ILE A 698 -14.18 -0.25 14.21
CA ILE A 698 -14.92 -0.02 12.96
C ILE A 698 -14.87 -1.29 12.10
N PHE A 699 -16.03 -1.72 11.59
CA PHE A 699 -16.13 -2.78 10.60
C PHE A 699 -17.12 -2.41 9.51
N TYR A 700 -16.66 -2.38 8.27
CA TYR A 700 -17.51 -2.11 7.11
C TYR A 700 -18.08 -3.40 6.55
N TRP A 701 -19.37 -3.38 6.22
CA TRP A 701 -20.11 -4.53 5.71
C TRP A 701 -20.52 -4.28 4.27
N ILE A 702 -19.85 -4.98 3.34
CA ILE A 702 -20.09 -4.77 1.91
C ILE A 702 -20.70 -6.05 1.34
N ALA A 703 -21.99 -5.95 0.99
CA ALA A 703 -22.80 -7.06 0.51
C ALA A 703 -22.61 -7.28 -0.99
N TYR A 704 -22.42 -8.53 -1.39
CA TYR A 704 -22.33 -8.94 -2.79
C TYR A 704 -23.22 -10.13 -3.11
N LYS A 705 -23.49 -10.30 -4.41
CA LYS A 705 -24.06 -11.52 -4.95
C LYS A 705 -22.94 -12.44 -5.47
N PRO A 706 -23.15 -13.77 -5.51
CA PRO A 706 -22.22 -14.67 -6.18
C PRO A 706 -21.94 -14.20 -7.61
N ASN A 707 -20.65 -14.13 -7.96
CA ASN A 707 -20.22 -13.68 -9.28
C ASN A 707 -18.96 -14.45 -9.69
N PRO A 708 -19.03 -15.31 -10.73
CA PRO A 708 -17.91 -16.12 -11.18
C PRO A 708 -16.79 -15.27 -11.80
N GLU A 709 -16.98 -13.97 -12.00
CA GLU A 709 -15.95 -13.02 -12.48
C GLU A 709 -15.36 -12.13 -11.36
N ALA A 710 -15.85 -12.22 -10.13
CA ALA A 710 -15.33 -11.45 -9.01
C ALA A 710 -13.91 -11.87 -8.61
N TRP A 711 -13.06 -10.91 -8.26
CA TRP A 711 -11.71 -11.20 -7.78
C TRP A 711 -11.67 -11.80 -6.36
N HIS A 712 -12.63 -11.42 -5.50
CA HIS A 712 -12.81 -11.94 -4.14
C HIS A 712 -13.29 -13.38 -4.20
N MET A 713 -12.68 -14.22 -3.38
CA MET A 713 -12.87 -15.66 -3.37
C MET A 713 -14.24 -16.05 -2.85
N SER A 714 -14.76 -15.35 -1.83
CA SER A 714 -16.09 -15.63 -1.29
C SER A 714 -17.19 -15.38 -2.31
N HIS A 715 -17.01 -14.38 -3.19
CA HIS A 715 -17.96 -14.05 -4.24
C HIS A 715 -17.84 -15.00 -5.42
N ARG A 716 -16.61 -15.40 -5.79
CA ARG A 716 -16.33 -16.28 -6.93
C ARG A 716 -16.62 -17.74 -6.65
N TYR A 717 -16.29 -18.20 -5.44
CA TYR A 717 -16.39 -19.59 -5.01
C TYR A 717 -17.09 -19.72 -3.64
N PRO A 718 -18.35 -19.23 -3.50
CA PRO A 718 -19.06 -19.21 -2.22
C PRO A 718 -19.29 -20.59 -1.60
N HIS A 719 -19.35 -21.64 -2.43
CA HIS A 719 -19.49 -23.03 -1.96
C HIS A 719 -18.21 -23.59 -1.29
N ILE A 720 -17.08 -22.88 -1.40
CA ILE A 720 -15.78 -23.28 -0.85
C ILE A 720 -15.34 -22.31 0.24
N THR A 721 -15.27 -21.03 -0.08
CA THR A 721 -14.77 -19.96 0.79
C THR A 721 -15.94 -19.13 1.30
N ALA A 722 -16.15 -19.15 2.62
CA ALA A 722 -17.30 -18.52 3.26
C ALA A 722 -17.02 -17.10 3.77
N VAL A 723 -15.76 -16.86 4.12
CA VAL A 723 -15.28 -15.60 4.67
C VAL A 723 -14.08 -15.14 3.85
N ASP A 724 -14.17 -13.92 3.36
CA ASP A 724 -13.14 -13.17 2.66
C ASP A 724 -13.24 -11.75 3.23
N TRP A 725 -12.23 -11.34 3.99
CA TRP A 725 -12.25 -10.10 4.74
C TRP A 725 -10.89 -9.44 4.72
N THR A 726 -10.88 -8.11 4.87
CA THR A 726 -9.66 -7.30 4.89
C THR A 726 -9.49 -6.71 6.27
N THR A 727 -8.28 -6.78 6.83
CA THR A 727 -7.92 -6.00 8.02
C THR A 727 -7.13 -4.78 7.60
N GLU A 728 -7.30 -3.69 8.33
CA GLU A 728 -6.57 -2.44 8.11
C GLU A 728 -5.91 -2.03 9.42
N VAL A 729 -4.57 -1.94 9.41
CA VAL A 729 -3.79 -1.38 10.52
C VAL A 729 -3.08 -0.13 10.06
N SER A 730 -3.06 0.92 10.88
CA SER A 730 -2.36 2.17 10.55
C SER A 730 -0.85 1.97 10.57
N ASP A 731 -0.29 1.37 9.54
CA ASP A 731 1.08 0.85 9.49
C ASP A 731 1.89 1.28 8.26
N GLU A 732 1.33 2.11 7.37
CA GLU A 732 2.03 2.45 6.13
C GLU A 732 3.39 3.11 6.43
N THR A 733 4.45 2.39 6.07
CA THR A 733 5.84 2.71 6.40
C THR A 733 6.09 2.94 7.91
N ALA A 734 5.34 2.28 8.80
CA ALA A 734 5.59 2.30 10.24
C ALA A 734 7.00 1.80 10.59
N GLN A 735 7.58 2.36 11.65
CA GLN A 735 8.95 2.03 12.10
C GLN A 735 9.00 1.75 13.60
N GLY A 736 10.04 1.04 14.04
CA GLY A 736 10.40 0.90 15.45
C GLY A 736 9.28 0.31 16.31
N ASP A 737 9.06 0.89 17.48
CA ASP A 737 8.05 0.42 18.43
C ASP A 737 6.63 0.54 17.91
N TYR A 738 6.35 1.51 17.04
CA TYR A 738 5.04 1.61 16.40
C TYR A 738 4.81 0.47 15.41
N LEU A 739 5.80 0.11 14.59
CA LEU A 739 5.72 -1.09 13.74
C LEU A 739 5.56 -2.37 14.57
N ARG A 740 6.18 -2.44 15.75
CA ARG A 740 6.00 -3.56 16.69
C ARG A 740 4.56 -3.66 17.17
N LEU A 741 3.93 -2.53 17.48
CA LEU A 741 2.52 -2.46 17.84
C LEU A 741 1.64 -2.93 16.68
N CYS A 742 1.84 -2.41 15.47
CA CYS A 742 1.08 -2.82 14.28
C CYS A 742 1.23 -4.33 13.99
N THR A 743 2.46 -4.85 14.10
CA THR A 743 2.76 -6.29 13.97
C THR A 743 2.01 -7.12 15.02
N LYS A 744 1.95 -6.65 16.28
CA LYS A 744 1.19 -7.29 17.36
C LYS A 744 -0.32 -7.29 17.05
N THR A 745 -0.84 -6.19 16.50
CA THR A 745 -2.25 -6.02 16.15
C THR A 745 -2.68 -7.02 15.08
N HIS A 746 -1.96 -7.14 13.95
CA HIS A 746 -2.24 -8.19 12.94
C HIS A 746 -2.16 -9.59 13.56
N PHE A 747 -1.12 -9.87 14.37
CA PHE A 747 -0.95 -11.18 14.98
C PHE A 747 -2.14 -11.58 15.86
N ILE A 748 -2.68 -10.64 16.65
CA ILE A 748 -3.85 -10.87 17.48
C ILE A 748 -5.09 -11.16 16.61
N SER A 749 -5.29 -10.40 15.53
CA SER A 749 -6.39 -10.59 14.59
C SER A 749 -6.34 -11.96 13.90
N ASP A 750 -5.17 -12.35 13.38
CA ASP A 750 -4.97 -13.65 12.73
C ASP A 750 -5.20 -14.82 13.71
N ILE A 751 -4.68 -14.71 14.94
CA ILE A 751 -4.90 -15.72 15.98
C ILE A 751 -6.38 -15.82 16.36
N ALA A 752 -7.11 -14.71 16.43
CA ALA A 752 -8.55 -14.71 16.72
C ALA A 752 -9.34 -15.44 15.62
N THR A 753 -8.97 -15.20 14.36
CA THR A 753 -9.54 -15.89 13.19
C THR A 753 -9.25 -17.39 13.24
N ILE A 754 -8.02 -17.78 13.58
CA ILE A 754 -7.63 -19.19 13.75
C ILE A 754 -8.40 -19.84 14.91
N ASP A 755 -8.60 -19.14 16.04
CA ASP A 755 -9.34 -19.66 17.19
C ASP A 755 -10.83 -19.88 16.87
N MET A 756 -11.46 -18.96 16.12
CA MET A 756 -12.81 -19.15 15.60
C MET A 756 -12.89 -20.42 14.75
N LEU A 757 -11.98 -20.58 13.79
CA LEU A 757 -11.96 -21.73 12.89
C LEU A 757 -11.65 -23.05 13.60
N TYR A 758 -10.79 -23.01 14.61
CA TYR A 758 -10.48 -24.15 15.48
C TYR A 758 -11.73 -24.62 16.26
N LYS A 759 -12.64 -23.71 16.62
CA LYS A 759 -13.88 -24.02 17.34
C LYS A 759 -15.04 -24.41 16.42
N ALA A 760 -14.99 -24.04 15.14
CA ALA A 760 -16.00 -24.38 14.14
C ALA A 760 -16.24 -25.89 14.00
N GLU A 761 -17.41 -26.25 13.46
CA GLU A 761 -17.78 -27.63 13.16
C GLU A 761 -17.33 -28.03 11.75
N THR A 762 -16.70 -29.20 11.65
CA THR A 762 -16.37 -29.82 10.36
C THR A 762 -17.29 -31.02 10.17
N VAL A 763 -18.36 -30.82 9.41
CA VAL A 763 -19.37 -31.86 9.16
C VAL A 763 -18.88 -32.82 8.09
N MET A 764 -18.88 -34.11 8.40
CA MET A 764 -18.46 -35.19 7.50
C MET A 764 -19.64 -36.09 7.17
N GLU A 765 -19.78 -36.45 5.90
CA GLU A 765 -20.70 -37.46 5.41
C GLU A 765 -19.89 -38.72 5.04
N ASP A 766 -20.16 -39.82 5.70
CA ASP A 766 -19.56 -41.12 5.40
C ASP A 766 -20.50 -41.91 4.47
N LYS A 767 -19.95 -42.40 3.35
CA LYS A 767 -20.64 -43.27 2.39
C LYS A 767 -19.83 -44.53 2.18
N SER A 768 -20.48 -45.68 2.18
CA SER A 768 -19.89 -46.96 1.81
C SER A 768 -20.80 -47.63 0.78
N PHE A 769 -20.22 -48.15 -0.28
CA PHE A 769 -20.92 -48.99 -1.25
C PHE A 769 -20.02 -50.16 -1.66
N GLU A 770 -20.65 -51.28 -1.95
CA GLU A 770 -20.02 -52.52 -2.38
C GLU A 770 -20.55 -52.83 -3.78
N ASP A 771 -19.64 -53.13 -4.70
CA ASP A 771 -19.93 -53.58 -6.05
C ASP A 771 -19.02 -54.76 -6.43
N ASP A 772 -19.18 -55.30 -7.64
CA ASP A 772 -18.40 -56.43 -8.13
C ASP A 772 -16.87 -56.16 -8.20
N LEU A 773 -16.44 -54.89 -8.10
CA LEU A 773 -15.03 -54.47 -8.09
C LEU A 773 -14.49 -54.26 -6.67
N GLY A 774 -15.34 -54.25 -5.64
CA GLY A 774 -14.96 -54.25 -4.23
C GLY A 774 -15.73 -53.24 -3.36
N ILE A 775 -15.16 -52.91 -2.20
CA ILE A 775 -15.72 -51.96 -1.23
C ILE A 775 -15.13 -50.57 -1.48
N THR A 776 -15.98 -49.58 -1.74
CA THR A 776 -15.57 -48.17 -1.78
C THR A 776 -16.03 -47.44 -0.51
N LEU A 777 -15.07 -46.86 0.21
CA LEU A 777 -15.31 -45.97 1.36
C LEU A 777 -15.07 -44.51 0.94
N LYS A 778 -16.10 -43.67 1.03
CA LYS A 778 -16.02 -42.23 0.79
C LYS A 778 -16.31 -41.47 2.07
N LYS A 779 -15.47 -40.49 2.37
CA LYS A 779 -15.65 -39.56 3.48
C LYS A 779 -15.64 -38.15 2.91
N ILE A 780 -16.79 -37.48 2.92
CA ILE A 780 -17.00 -36.22 2.21
C ILE A 780 -17.28 -35.11 3.22
N ARG A 781 -16.43 -34.10 3.25
CA ARG A 781 -16.68 -32.90 4.04
C ARG A 781 -17.77 -32.05 3.42
N LYS A 782 -18.72 -31.58 4.24
CA LYS A 782 -19.66 -30.54 3.85
C LYS A 782 -19.01 -29.16 3.99
N ARG A 783 -19.18 -28.34 2.95
CA ARG A 783 -18.72 -26.95 2.89
C ARG A 783 -19.90 -26.02 2.61
N PRO A 784 -19.82 -24.74 3.01
CA PRO A 784 -18.79 -24.16 3.88
C PRO A 784 -18.86 -24.69 5.33
N ILE A 785 -17.86 -24.33 6.17
CA ILE A 785 -17.88 -24.62 7.62
C ILE A 785 -19.17 -24.12 8.29
N LYS A 786 -19.56 -24.78 9.39
CA LYS A 786 -20.69 -24.36 10.22
C LYS A 786 -20.22 -23.95 11.61
N LEU A 787 -20.95 -23.02 12.22
CA LEU A 787 -20.79 -22.70 13.63
C LEU A 787 -21.38 -23.86 14.46
N LYS A 788 -20.74 -24.16 15.59
CA LYS A 788 -21.24 -25.14 16.57
C LYS A 788 -22.42 -24.62 17.36
#